data_AF-A0A7X4FKZ2-F1
#
_entry.id   AF-A0A7X4FKZ2-F1
#
_cell.length_a   1.000
_cell.length_b   1.000
_cell.length_c   1.000
_cell.angle_alpha   90.00
_cell.angle_beta   90.00
_cell.angle_gamma   90.00
#
_symmetry.space_group_name_H-M   'P 1'
#
loop_
_entity.id
_entity.type
_entity.pdbx_description
1 polymer ?
#
loop_
_entity_poly.entity_id
_entity_poly.type
_entity_poly.pdbx_seq_one_letter_code
_entity_poly.pdbx_strand_id
1 'polypeptide(L)'
;MLLGNLLRRNKDKPEKKNTQFEEIEEYRDLLDEPDEFVDGFNSKTIVGALFVSIVMVPGNIYLDLMIGGSIGAAAQWVTIILFIELAKRSFTILKRQEVYLLYYVTSSLVNRESNAFEGLLWHQYFVQSPAAVQFGIQKSLSELWWWAPPANSEALIERTFLHADWFWPIAFLVMGTIMGRIAWFTASYVLFRITSDYENLPFPFAPINAHGAMALAEESSGDITWRWRMFSIGAVIGVVWGMVYVAVPAITGAFMEQPVQLIPIPWVDFTQYTGYFLPATPLGFTLHLGPIFTGFLAPFWAVIGSFVGVVIHTIASPLLHKHGYMPHWFMGMDTIQTHFVTGIDFWMSFGIGITFAITVIGFYQVWRGVRTARIEKTEKGSWETPPGRGDFKIWFCVVLFCLASLYTIVISKILFPQLVTTTLLVFFFIFAFVYTPLISFVNARLDGMVGQNVSIPYIKEATIFLSGFRGIHIWFVDFGLDNYGAAAQRFREIELTGTSFRSILRAEIFMVPLVFLTSFMYWSYIWKLAPIPSDAYPYVQLFWPLRALQRCVWITSTMRGEVDYSQEGTVTWTPANLSNNAWWYWRVRATPDDPDSVPIEERRYSPWSSTAYFFTNFDEAQPPPYPPATLSRAPPDISDALAQGLPSAPEIRSADDGAHLNTPNPEMIISRAMDPQDRELFYQYEIDQVPSFDGAFLQSSDDQPILFEALKPWVIGTGFAVGLVFFVILSIFGLPILLIFGYVQSLTNIPHTMITQIIGALIARYYFWSRFGKKQWRLYATVLAVGFSVGMALVGMASVSIAMIQKSVSVLLF
;
A
#
# COMPACT_ATOMS: atom_id res chain seq x y z
N MET A 1 -37.51 23.03 -43.55
CA MET A 1 -37.70 21.68 -44.13
C MET A 1 -36.43 20.81 -44.10
N LEU A 2 -35.22 21.38 -44.02
CA LEU A 2 -33.94 20.63 -43.96
C LEU A 2 -33.51 20.12 -42.56
N LEU A 3 -34.07 20.63 -41.47
CA LEU A 3 -33.74 20.15 -40.11
C LEU A 3 -34.53 18.91 -39.65
N GLY A 4 -35.66 18.61 -40.31
CA GLY A 4 -36.55 17.50 -39.92
C GLY A 4 -36.05 16.12 -40.36
N ASN A 5 -35.11 16.06 -41.31
CA ASN A 5 -34.61 14.79 -41.86
C ASN A 5 -33.36 14.24 -41.12
N LEU A 6 -32.71 15.04 -40.27
CA LEU A 6 -31.55 14.59 -39.46
C LEU A 6 -31.96 13.83 -38.19
N LEU A 7 -33.22 13.95 -37.74
CA LEU A 7 -33.73 13.33 -36.51
C LEU A 7 -34.59 12.07 -36.74
N ARG A 8 -34.77 11.62 -37.98
CA ARG A 8 -35.34 10.30 -38.26
C ARG A 8 -34.28 9.24 -38.03
N ARG A 9 -34.19 8.80 -36.78
CA ARG A 9 -33.45 7.61 -36.34
C ARG A 9 -33.97 6.42 -37.14
N ASN A 10 -33.23 6.01 -38.18
CA ASN A 10 -33.47 4.77 -38.89
C ASN A 10 -33.45 3.63 -37.88
N LYS A 11 -34.61 2.97 -37.68
CA LYS A 11 -34.80 1.86 -36.76
C LYS A 11 -34.15 0.54 -37.23
N ASP A 12 -33.57 0.52 -38.43
CA ASP A 12 -33.06 -0.70 -39.08
C ASP A 12 -31.53 -0.71 -39.26
N LYS A 13 -30.77 0.09 -38.50
CA LYS A 13 -29.33 -0.15 -38.36
C LYS A 13 -29.10 -1.04 -37.13
N PRO A 14 -28.34 -2.14 -37.23
CA PRO A 14 -27.92 -2.86 -36.04
C PRO A 14 -27.28 -1.85 -35.09
N GLU A 15 -27.63 -1.92 -33.81
CA GLU A 15 -26.98 -1.11 -32.78
C GLU A 15 -25.48 -1.18 -33.01
N LYS A 16 -24.82 -0.03 -33.17
CA LYS A 16 -23.36 0.02 -33.17
C LYS A 16 -22.93 -0.64 -31.86
N LYS A 17 -22.42 -1.88 -31.93
CA LYS A 17 -21.74 -2.53 -30.80
C LYS A 17 -20.81 -1.49 -30.20
N ASN A 18 -20.95 -1.27 -28.91
CA ASN A 18 -20.25 -0.21 -28.21
C ASN A 18 -18.75 -0.52 -28.27
N THR A 19 -18.00 0.15 -29.16
CA THR A 19 -16.55 -0.09 -29.42
C THR A 19 -15.69 0.01 -28.15
N GLN A 20 -16.24 0.62 -27.10
CA GLN A 20 -15.64 0.76 -25.78
C GLN A 20 -15.41 -0.59 -25.06
N PHE A 21 -16.21 -1.62 -25.35
CA PHE A 21 -16.14 -2.94 -24.67
C PHE A 21 -15.72 -4.08 -25.61
N GLU A 22 -15.53 -3.81 -26.90
CA GLU A 22 -15.15 -4.82 -27.90
C GLU A 22 -13.84 -5.53 -27.54
N GLU A 23 -12.84 -4.77 -27.07
CA GLU A 23 -11.56 -5.37 -26.63
C GLU A 23 -11.74 -6.32 -25.43
N ILE A 24 -12.73 -6.05 -24.56
CA ILE A 24 -13.00 -6.79 -23.32
C ILE A 24 -13.82 -8.06 -23.58
N GLU A 25 -14.85 -7.98 -24.43
CA GLU A 25 -15.62 -9.15 -24.86
C GLU A 25 -14.72 -10.22 -25.49
N GLU A 26 -13.76 -9.81 -26.32
CA GLU A 26 -12.79 -10.74 -26.92
C GLU A 26 -11.94 -11.51 -25.90
N TYR A 27 -11.71 -10.96 -24.70
CA TYR A 27 -10.96 -11.66 -23.66
C TYR A 27 -11.79 -12.75 -22.98
N ARG A 28 -13.12 -12.57 -22.87
CA ARG A 28 -14.04 -13.61 -22.38
C ARG A 28 -13.98 -14.84 -23.27
N ASP A 29 -14.03 -14.63 -24.57
CA ASP A 29 -14.06 -15.71 -25.58
C ASP A 29 -12.73 -16.47 -25.72
N LEU A 30 -11.75 -16.22 -24.84
CA LEU A 30 -10.50 -16.98 -24.81
C LEU A 30 -10.74 -18.42 -24.34
N LEU A 31 -11.57 -18.61 -23.31
CA LEU A 31 -11.79 -19.90 -22.64
C LEU A 31 -13.28 -20.14 -22.40
N ASP A 32 -13.77 -21.30 -22.84
CA ASP A 32 -15.15 -21.73 -22.58
C ASP A 32 -15.29 -22.36 -21.18
N GLU A 33 -16.51 -22.33 -20.65
CA GLU A 33 -16.82 -22.97 -19.36
C GLU A 33 -16.77 -24.50 -19.49
N PRO A 34 -16.17 -25.21 -18.51
CA PRO A 34 -16.07 -26.67 -18.55
C PRO A 34 -17.39 -27.34 -18.16
N ASP A 35 -17.69 -28.48 -18.81
CA ASP A 35 -18.91 -29.26 -18.56
C ASP A 35 -18.90 -30.04 -17.23
N GLU A 36 -17.71 -30.33 -16.68
CA GLU A 36 -17.53 -31.12 -15.45
C GLU A 36 -16.61 -30.44 -14.44
N PHE A 37 -17.01 -30.47 -13.17
CA PHE A 37 -16.23 -29.99 -12.04
C PHE A 37 -15.66 -31.14 -11.21
N VAL A 38 -14.34 -31.15 -11.03
CA VAL A 38 -13.61 -32.25 -10.37
C VAL A 38 -12.88 -31.75 -9.13
N ASP A 39 -12.77 -32.61 -8.12
CA ASP A 39 -11.97 -32.32 -6.92
C ASP A 39 -10.47 -32.36 -7.25
N GLY A 40 -9.79 -31.23 -7.08
CA GLY A 40 -8.34 -31.10 -7.25
C GLY A 40 -7.54 -31.34 -5.97
N PHE A 41 -8.18 -31.38 -4.79
CA PHE A 41 -7.47 -31.49 -3.51
C PHE A 41 -7.21 -32.95 -3.14
N ASN A 42 -5.94 -33.36 -3.16
CA ASN A 42 -5.52 -34.72 -2.84
C ASN A 42 -4.09 -34.78 -2.29
N SER A 43 -3.55 -36.00 -2.11
CA SER A 43 -2.20 -36.22 -1.59
C SER A 43 -1.11 -35.53 -2.41
N LYS A 44 -1.23 -35.46 -3.75
CA LYS A 44 -0.25 -34.76 -4.60
C LYS A 44 -0.23 -33.27 -4.29
N THR A 45 -1.40 -32.66 -4.11
CA THR A 45 -1.53 -31.25 -3.74
C THR A 45 -0.97 -30.98 -2.35
N ILE A 46 -1.21 -31.88 -1.38
CA ILE A 46 -0.66 -31.78 -0.02
C ILE A 46 0.88 -31.84 -0.05
N VAL A 47 1.45 -32.79 -0.80
CA VAL A 47 2.92 -32.90 -0.96
C VAL A 47 3.49 -31.66 -1.67
N GLY A 48 2.79 -31.14 -2.68
CA GLY A 48 3.15 -29.88 -3.34
C GLY A 48 3.13 -28.67 -2.41
N ALA A 49 2.10 -28.56 -1.56
CA ALA A 49 2.01 -27.53 -0.53
C ALA A 49 3.21 -27.60 0.43
N LEU A 50 3.50 -28.80 0.96
CA LEU A 50 4.64 -29.02 1.85
C LEU A 50 5.98 -28.72 1.17
N PHE A 51 6.15 -29.11 -0.09
CA PHE A 51 7.36 -28.79 -0.86
C PHE A 51 7.55 -27.28 -0.98
N VAL A 52 6.51 -26.53 -1.35
CA VAL A 52 6.59 -25.08 -1.46
C VAL A 52 6.94 -24.44 -0.12
N SER A 53 6.17 -24.75 0.93
CA SER A 53 6.39 -24.17 2.25
C SER A 53 7.77 -24.51 2.79
N ILE A 54 8.23 -25.77 2.63
CA ILE A 54 9.46 -26.22 3.29
C ILE A 54 10.72 -25.83 2.51
N VAL A 55 10.64 -25.85 1.17
CA VAL A 55 11.82 -25.72 0.30
C VAL A 55 11.90 -24.34 -0.35
N MET A 56 10.79 -23.80 -0.86
CA MET A 56 10.83 -22.58 -1.68
C MET A 56 10.69 -21.31 -0.84
N VAL A 57 9.80 -21.30 0.15
CA VAL A 57 9.53 -20.12 0.97
C VAL A 57 10.75 -19.59 1.73
N PRO A 58 11.63 -20.43 2.34
CA PRO A 58 12.80 -19.90 3.05
C PRO A 58 13.74 -19.12 2.13
N GLY A 59 13.92 -19.61 0.90
CA GLY A 59 14.67 -18.91 -0.13
C GLY A 59 14.01 -17.60 -0.54
N ASN A 60 12.67 -17.54 -0.61
CA ASN A 60 11.94 -16.31 -0.86
C ASN A 60 12.09 -15.29 0.26
N ILE A 61 11.96 -15.70 1.53
CA ILE A 61 12.10 -14.82 2.69
C ILE A 61 13.50 -14.19 2.70
N TYR A 62 14.54 -15.02 2.54
CA TYR A 62 15.91 -14.52 2.51
C TYR A 62 16.15 -13.53 1.36
N LEU A 63 15.59 -13.82 0.18
CA LEU A 63 15.67 -12.95 -0.99
C LEU A 63 15.02 -11.58 -0.76
N ASP A 64 13.86 -11.57 -0.12
CA ASP A 64 13.15 -10.35 0.19
C ASP A 64 13.94 -9.47 1.18
N LEU A 65 14.54 -10.10 2.21
CA LEU A 65 15.39 -9.41 3.18
C LEU A 65 16.70 -8.86 2.58
N MET A 66 17.28 -9.57 1.61
CA MET A 66 18.57 -9.22 1.03
C MET A 66 18.50 -8.17 -0.06
N ILE A 67 17.56 -8.32 -1.01
CA ILE A 67 17.49 -7.49 -2.22
C ILE A 67 16.09 -6.89 -2.47
N GLY A 68 15.11 -7.17 -1.61
CA GLY A 68 13.73 -6.69 -1.77
C GLY A 68 13.00 -7.31 -2.95
N GLY A 69 13.44 -8.50 -3.36
CA GLY A 69 12.90 -9.23 -4.50
C GLY A 69 12.17 -10.49 -4.07
N SER A 70 11.13 -10.87 -4.80
CA SER A 70 10.37 -12.10 -4.57
C SER A 70 10.52 -13.08 -5.73
N ILE A 71 10.65 -14.37 -5.42
CA ILE A 71 10.53 -15.49 -6.39
C ILE A 71 9.08 -15.91 -6.61
N GLY A 72 8.10 -15.23 -5.99
CA GLY A 72 6.72 -15.71 -5.86
C GLY A 72 6.02 -16.08 -7.16
N ALA A 73 6.09 -15.22 -8.19
CA ALA A 73 5.48 -15.51 -9.48
C ALA A 73 6.11 -16.72 -10.17
N ALA A 74 7.42 -16.93 -9.99
CA ALA A 74 8.13 -18.02 -10.63
C ALA A 74 8.08 -19.33 -9.85
N ALA A 75 8.02 -19.26 -8.52
CA ALA A 75 7.86 -20.42 -7.65
C ALA A 75 6.61 -21.23 -8.05
N GLN A 76 5.52 -20.55 -8.41
CA GLN A 76 4.28 -21.18 -8.92
C GLN A 76 4.57 -22.13 -10.09
N TRP A 77 5.26 -21.61 -11.10
CA TRP A 77 5.55 -22.35 -12.33
C TRP A 77 6.60 -23.42 -12.12
N VAL A 78 7.65 -23.14 -11.34
CA VAL A 78 8.70 -24.11 -11.02
C VAL A 78 8.10 -25.30 -10.28
N THR A 79 7.23 -25.08 -9.29
CA THR A 79 6.51 -26.17 -8.60
C THR A 79 5.69 -27.00 -9.57
N ILE A 80 4.90 -26.36 -10.43
CA ILE A 80 4.06 -27.06 -11.41
C ILE A 80 4.93 -27.93 -12.33
N ILE A 81 6.01 -27.37 -12.88
CA ILE A 81 6.91 -28.08 -13.81
C ILE A 81 7.59 -29.26 -13.10
N LEU A 82 8.11 -29.05 -11.90
CA LEU A 82 8.76 -30.12 -11.12
C LEU A 82 7.78 -31.25 -10.83
N PHE A 83 6.53 -30.94 -10.45
CA PHE A 83 5.52 -31.95 -10.17
C PHE A 83 5.01 -32.65 -11.43
N ILE A 84 4.94 -31.95 -12.58
CA ILE A 84 4.65 -32.58 -13.87
C ILE A 84 5.77 -33.56 -14.25
N GLU A 85 7.04 -33.16 -14.13
CA GLU A 85 8.18 -34.03 -14.42
C GLU A 85 8.28 -35.21 -13.45
N LEU A 86 8.01 -35.00 -12.17
CA LEU A 86 7.91 -36.06 -11.18
C LEU A 86 6.78 -37.03 -11.54
N ALA A 87 5.60 -36.52 -11.89
CA ALA A 87 4.46 -37.33 -12.29
C ALA A 87 4.78 -38.19 -13.53
N LYS A 88 5.40 -37.60 -14.57
CA LYS A 88 5.88 -38.31 -15.76
C LYS A 88 6.85 -39.45 -15.39
N ARG A 89 7.83 -39.19 -14.52
CA ARG A 89 8.81 -40.19 -14.05
C ARG A 89 8.21 -41.27 -13.15
N SER A 90 7.14 -40.94 -12.43
CA SER A 90 6.37 -41.87 -11.61
C SER A 90 5.26 -42.58 -12.37
N PHE A 91 5.16 -42.43 -13.69
CA PHE A 91 4.10 -42.99 -14.54
C PHE A 91 2.68 -42.60 -14.08
N THR A 92 2.52 -41.39 -13.54
CA THR A 92 1.24 -40.81 -13.15
C THR A 92 0.94 -39.57 -13.97
N ILE A 93 -0.34 -39.23 -14.09
CA ILE A 93 -0.80 -38.04 -14.82
C ILE A 93 -1.35 -37.03 -13.79
N LEU A 94 -1.02 -35.76 -13.98
CA LEU A 94 -1.62 -34.67 -13.22
C LEU A 94 -2.86 -34.15 -13.95
N LYS A 95 -4.00 -34.11 -13.25
CA LYS A 95 -5.22 -33.50 -13.78
C LYS A 95 -5.08 -31.99 -13.85
N ARG A 96 -5.84 -31.35 -14.74
CA ARG A 96 -5.89 -29.87 -14.86
C ARG A 96 -6.19 -29.20 -13.52
N GLN A 97 -7.12 -29.76 -12.75
CA GLN A 97 -7.52 -29.26 -11.43
C GLN A 97 -6.43 -29.44 -10.37
N GLU A 98 -5.64 -30.52 -10.44
CA GLU A 98 -4.48 -30.72 -9.55
C GLU A 98 -3.39 -29.68 -9.86
N VAL A 99 -3.13 -29.40 -11.15
CA VAL A 99 -2.16 -28.38 -11.59
C VAL A 99 -2.61 -26.98 -11.14
N TYR A 100 -3.89 -26.65 -11.32
CA TYR A 100 -4.42 -25.38 -10.85
C TYR A 100 -4.39 -25.26 -9.32
N LEU A 101 -4.66 -26.34 -8.57
CA LEU A 101 -4.51 -26.32 -7.12
C LEU A 101 -3.06 -26.12 -6.69
N LEU A 102 -2.08 -26.74 -7.37
CA LEU A 102 -0.66 -26.48 -7.12
C LEU A 102 -0.30 -25.01 -7.42
N TYR A 103 -0.81 -24.45 -8.52
CA TYR A 103 -0.66 -23.03 -8.84
C TYR A 103 -1.19 -22.14 -7.71
N TYR A 104 -2.44 -22.37 -7.32
CA TYR A 104 -3.14 -21.62 -6.27
C TYR A 104 -2.44 -21.71 -4.93
N VAL A 105 -2.13 -22.93 -4.48
CA VAL A 105 -1.44 -23.20 -3.21
C VAL A 105 -0.08 -22.54 -3.22
N THR A 106 0.71 -22.70 -4.28
CA THR A 106 2.05 -22.09 -4.35
C THR A 106 1.98 -20.56 -4.26
N SER A 107 1.06 -19.94 -5.01
CA SER A 107 0.82 -18.50 -4.95
C SER A 107 0.43 -18.04 -3.55
N SER A 108 -0.41 -18.80 -2.87
CA SER A 108 -0.95 -18.44 -1.57
C SER A 108 0.07 -18.64 -0.45
N LEU A 109 0.90 -19.68 -0.52
CA LEU A 109 1.94 -19.97 0.48
C LEU A 109 3.09 -18.97 0.41
N VAL A 110 3.65 -18.71 -0.78
CA VAL A 110 4.80 -17.79 -0.90
C VAL A 110 4.48 -16.38 -0.40
N ASN A 111 3.29 -15.86 -0.70
CA ASN A 111 2.89 -14.53 -0.24
C ASN A 111 2.57 -14.49 1.27
N ARG A 112 1.89 -15.50 1.81
CA ARG A 112 1.44 -15.46 3.22
C ARG A 112 2.53 -15.86 4.20
N GLU A 113 3.33 -16.87 3.90
CA GLU A 113 4.40 -17.32 4.79
C GLU A 113 5.54 -16.31 4.87
N SER A 114 5.81 -15.61 3.77
CA SER A 114 6.83 -14.55 3.80
C SER A 114 6.40 -13.40 4.69
N ASN A 115 5.13 -12.97 4.60
CA ASN A 115 4.71 -11.72 5.25
C ASN A 115 4.19 -11.89 6.69
N ALA A 116 3.79 -13.10 7.12
CA ALA A 116 3.08 -13.29 8.38
C ALA A 116 3.90 -12.86 9.61
N PHE A 117 5.07 -13.46 9.83
CA PHE A 117 5.94 -13.10 10.96
C PHE A 117 6.89 -11.94 10.65
N GLU A 118 7.11 -11.62 9.36
CA GLU A 118 7.79 -10.36 8.97
C GLU A 118 7.07 -9.16 9.57
N GLY A 119 5.73 -9.12 9.46
CA GLY A 119 4.93 -8.03 9.98
C GLY A 119 5.15 -7.78 11.47
N LEU A 120 5.30 -8.86 12.25
CA LEU A 120 5.59 -8.77 13.68
C LEU A 120 6.97 -8.15 13.97
N LEU A 121 8.00 -8.55 13.23
CA LEU A 121 9.34 -7.97 13.36
C LEU A 121 9.38 -6.53 12.88
N TRP A 122 8.68 -6.21 11.80
CA TRP A 122 8.50 -4.85 11.31
C TRP A 122 7.82 -3.95 12.35
N HIS A 123 6.73 -4.43 12.97
CA HIS A 123 6.04 -3.68 14.01
C HIS A 123 6.97 -3.37 15.18
N GLN A 124 7.72 -4.37 15.65
CA GLN A 124 8.69 -4.18 16.72
C GLN A 124 9.79 -3.19 16.30
N TYR A 125 10.36 -3.35 15.10
CA TYR A 125 11.38 -2.43 14.59
C TYR A 125 10.84 -1.00 14.56
N PHE A 126 9.60 -0.80 14.13
CA PHE A 126 8.97 0.51 14.10
C PHE A 126 8.90 1.15 15.50
N VAL A 127 8.53 0.39 16.54
CA VAL A 127 8.51 0.87 17.94
C VAL A 127 9.87 1.43 18.36
N GLN A 128 10.96 0.72 18.06
CA GLN A 128 12.33 1.11 18.46
C GLN A 128 13.06 1.97 17.40
N SER A 129 12.40 2.33 16.31
CA SER A 129 13.06 2.98 15.18
C SER A 129 13.57 4.38 15.55
N PRO A 130 14.71 4.84 14.99
CA PRO A 130 15.18 6.21 15.22
C PRO A 130 14.14 7.26 14.84
N ALA A 131 13.31 7.00 13.82
CA ALA A 131 12.20 7.86 13.45
C ALA A 131 11.15 7.96 14.57
N ALA A 132 10.71 6.84 15.15
CA ALA A 132 9.74 6.87 16.26
C ALA A 132 10.27 7.60 17.51
N VAL A 133 11.58 7.52 17.76
CA VAL A 133 12.26 8.28 18.84
C VAL A 133 12.29 9.77 18.53
N GLN A 134 12.71 10.15 17.31
CA GLN A 134 12.77 11.55 16.85
C GLN A 134 11.40 12.21 16.87
N PHE A 135 10.37 11.50 16.43
CA PHE A 135 8.99 11.92 16.49
C PHE A 135 8.37 11.74 17.89
N GLY A 136 9.10 11.43 18.96
CA GLY A 136 8.55 11.38 20.32
C GLY A 136 7.38 10.42 20.58
N ILE A 137 7.15 9.43 19.70
CA ILE A 137 6.00 8.50 19.79
C ILE A 137 6.36 7.13 20.38
N GLN A 138 7.64 6.86 20.65
CA GLN A 138 8.11 5.56 21.14
C GLN A 138 7.33 5.08 22.38
N LYS A 139 7.09 5.96 23.36
CA LYS A 139 6.35 5.61 24.58
C LYS A 139 4.92 5.15 24.25
N SER A 140 4.17 5.97 23.51
CA SER A 140 2.79 5.64 23.10
C SER A 140 2.73 4.37 22.25
N LEU A 141 3.77 4.08 21.45
CA LEU A 141 3.87 2.83 20.71
C LEU A 141 4.13 1.63 21.63
N SER A 142 4.94 1.79 22.68
CA SER A 142 5.24 0.73 23.65
C SER A 142 4.03 0.33 24.53
N GLU A 143 3.05 1.22 24.68
CA GLU A 143 1.78 0.94 25.37
C GLU A 143 0.89 -0.02 24.57
N LEU A 144 1.11 -0.17 23.27
CA LEU A 144 0.40 -1.10 22.38
C LEU A 144 0.96 -2.53 22.47
N TRP A 145 0.96 -3.12 23.67
CA TRP A 145 1.51 -4.46 23.95
C TRP A 145 0.94 -5.59 23.07
N TRP A 146 -0.27 -5.42 22.53
CA TRP A 146 -0.91 -6.37 21.64
C TRP A 146 -0.42 -6.25 20.19
N TRP A 147 0.21 -5.14 19.83
CA TRP A 147 0.69 -4.85 18.48
C TRP A 147 2.16 -5.24 18.30
N ALA A 148 3.00 -4.92 19.29
CA ALA A 148 4.39 -5.32 19.37
C ALA A 148 4.88 -5.38 20.83
N PRO A 149 5.88 -6.21 21.15
CA PRO A 149 6.55 -6.18 22.45
C PRO A 149 7.20 -4.82 22.74
N PRO A 150 7.30 -4.43 24.03
CA PRO A 150 8.05 -3.24 24.44
C PRO A 150 9.52 -3.28 24.01
N ALA A 151 10.13 -2.12 23.76
CA ALA A 151 11.51 -2.00 23.27
C ALA A 151 12.58 -2.58 24.23
N ASN A 152 12.26 -2.71 25.51
CA ASN A 152 13.12 -3.28 26.55
C ASN A 152 12.84 -4.77 26.84
N SER A 153 11.99 -5.43 26.05
CA SER A 153 11.63 -6.83 26.25
C SER A 153 12.83 -7.77 26.08
N GLU A 154 12.98 -8.74 26.99
CA GLU A 154 14.00 -9.79 26.91
C GLU A 154 13.87 -10.65 25.63
N ALA A 155 12.66 -10.75 25.07
CA ALA A 155 12.40 -11.45 23.81
C ALA A 155 13.25 -10.93 22.65
N LEU A 156 13.59 -9.64 22.67
CA LEU A 156 14.37 -8.95 21.65
C LEU A 156 15.85 -9.21 21.79
N ILE A 157 16.33 -9.30 23.04
CA ILE A 157 17.71 -9.63 23.38
C ILE A 157 17.98 -11.09 22.97
N GLU A 158 17.08 -11.99 23.36
CA GLU A 158 17.19 -13.41 23.03
C GLU A 158 16.84 -13.72 21.57
N ARG A 159 16.19 -12.79 20.85
CA ARG A 159 15.71 -12.96 19.47
C ARG A 159 14.85 -14.22 19.32
N THR A 160 13.81 -14.31 20.13
CA THR A 160 12.89 -15.46 20.19
C THR A 160 11.43 -15.02 20.18
N PHE A 161 10.60 -15.72 19.41
CA PHE A 161 9.14 -15.58 19.47
C PHE A 161 8.52 -16.37 20.63
N LEU A 162 9.29 -17.25 21.27
CA LEU A 162 8.83 -18.03 22.43
C LEU A 162 9.01 -17.23 23.73
N HIS A 163 8.34 -16.08 23.81
CA HIS A 163 8.30 -15.23 25.00
C HIS A 163 6.87 -14.77 25.25
N ALA A 164 6.52 -14.50 26.51
CA ALA A 164 5.16 -14.11 26.91
C ALA A 164 4.69 -12.83 26.20
N ASP A 165 5.59 -11.87 25.98
CA ASP A 165 5.29 -10.60 25.30
C ASP A 165 4.83 -10.77 23.84
N TRP A 166 5.19 -11.88 23.20
CA TRP A 166 4.75 -12.19 21.84
C TRP A 166 3.38 -12.87 21.78
N PHE A 167 2.84 -13.34 22.91
CA PHE A 167 1.59 -14.11 22.93
C PHE A 167 0.45 -13.37 22.24
N TRP A 168 0.23 -12.11 22.61
CA TRP A 168 -0.88 -11.33 22.09
C TRP A 168 -0.70 -10.87 20.65
N PRO A 169 0.47 -10.31 20.24
CA PRO A 169 0.72 -10.03 18.83
C PRO A 169 0.53 -11.26 17.92
N ILE A 170 1.02 -12.43 18.34
CA ILE A 170 0.84 -13.69 17.58
C ILE A 170 -0.63 -14.13 17.59
N ALA A 171 -1.33 -14.03 18.72
CA ALA A 171 -2.74 -14.41 18.82
C ALA A 171 -3.62 -13.54 17.90
N PHE A 172 -3.38 -12.22 17.85
CA PHE A 172 -4.10 -11.32 16.95
C PHE A 172 -3.75 -11.56 15.49
N LEU A 173 -2.48 -11.84 15.15
CA LEU A 173 -2.09 -12.27 13.82
C LEU A 173 -2.87 -13.53 13.38
N VAL A 174 -2.95 -14.54 14.25
CA VAL A 174 -3.66 -15.81 13.96
C VAL A 174 -5.16 -15.58 13.80
N MET A 175 -5.80 -14.92 14.76
CA MET A 175 -7.24 -14.64 14.73
C MET A 175 -7.62 -13.75 13.53
N GLY A 176 -6.87 -12.66 13.31
CA GLY A 176 -7.09 -11.73 12.22
C GLY A 176 -6.95 -12.42 10.86
N THR A 177 -5.96 -13.29 10.69
CA THR A 177 -5.81 -14.09 9.46
C THR A 177 -6.98 -15.04 9.26
N ILE A 178 -7.41 -15.78 10.29
CA ILE A 178 -8.54 -16.72 10.19
C ILE A 178 -9.81 -15.97 9.80
N MET A 179 -10.13 -14.87 10.50
CA MET A 179 -11.31 -14.05 10.23
C MET A 179 -11.24 -13.41 8.83
N GLY A 180 -10.07 -12.91 8.43
CA GLY A 180 -9.82 -12.40 7.09
C GLY A 180 -10.00 -13.46 6.00
N ARG A 181 -9.58 -14.71 6.22
CA ARG A 181 -9.81 -15.82 5.27
C ARG A 181 -11.28 -16.18 5.18
N ILE A 182 -12.02 -16.17 6.29
CA ILE A 182 -13.47 -16.41 6.30
C ILE A 182 -14.16 -15.31 5.49
N ALA A 183 -13.90 -14.03 5.79
CA ALA A 183 -14.49 -12.90 5.09
C ALA A 183 -14.14 -12.90 3.60
N TRP A 184 -12.85 -13.11 3.27
CA TRP A 184 -12.40 -13.24 1.88
C TRP A 184 -13.13 -14.34 1.14
N PHE A 185 -13.23 -15.56 1.68
CA PHE A 185 -13.86 -16.67 0.98
C PHE A 185 -15.35 -16.42 0.78
N THR A 186 -16.05 -15.96 1.83
CA THR A 186 -17.51 -15.86 1.81
C THR A 186 -18.02 -14.64 1.04
N ALA A 187 -17.41 -13.47 1.23
CA ALA A 187 -17.79 -12.26 0.50
C ALA A 187 -17.51 -12.42 -1.00
N SER A 188 -16.32 -12.90 -1.36
CA SER A 188 -15.92 -13.07 -2.76
C SER A 188 -16.78 -14.12 -3.47
N TYR A 189 -17.14 -15.22 -2.80
CA TYR A 189 -18.06 -16.21 -3.36
C TYR A 189 -19.45 -15.62 -3.61
N VAL A 190 -20.01 -14.84 -2.68
CA VAL A 190 -21.31 -14.19 -2.87
C VAL A 190 -21.25 -13.19 -4.02
N LEU A 191 -20.20 -12.37 -4.10
CA LEU A 191 -19.99 -11.42 -5.18
C LEU A 191 -19.87 -12.12 -6.53
N PHE A 192 -19.14 -13.24 -6.60
CA PHE A 192 -19.04 -14.09 -7.79
C PHE A 192 -20.40 -14.63 -8.23
N ARG A 193 -21.21 -15.15 -7.30
CA ARG A 193 -22.57 -15.63 -7.60
C ARG A 193 -23.47 -14.52 -8.18
N ILE A 194 -23.31 -13.28 -7.70
CA ILE A 194 -24.08 -12.14 -8.22
C ILE A 194 -23.57 -11.72 -9.60
N THR A 195 -22.26 -11.56 -9.75
CA THR A 195 -21.65 -10.93 -10.94
C THR A 195 -21.42 -11.92 -12.09
N SER A 196 -20.97 -13.14 -11.79
CA SER A 196 -20.76 -14.19 -12.79
C SER A 196 -22.08 -14.89 -13.12
N ASP A 197 -22.73 -15.54 -12.14
CA ASP A 197 -23.87 -16.42 -12.46
C ASP A 197 -25.16 -15.66 -12.77
N TYR A 198 -25.44 -14.56 -12.06
CA TYR A 198 -26.69 -13.81 -12.25
C TYR A 198 -26.55 -12.71 -13.31
N GLU A 199 -25.47 -11.93 -13.28
CA GLU A 199 -25.23 -10.85 -14.25
C GLU A 199 -24.49 -11.30 -15.53
N ASN A 200 -23.90 -12.50 -15.58
CA ASN A 200 -23.19 -13.04 -16.75
C ASN A 200 -22.07 -12.12 -17.28
N LEU A 201 -21.33 -11.48 -16.37
CA LEU A 201 -20.24 -10.56 -16.74
C LEU A 201 -19.03 -11.29 -17.36
N PRO A 202 -18.28 -10.62 -18.27
CA PRO A 202 -17.22 -11.28 -19.05
C PRO A 202 -15.93 -11.64 -18.30
N PHE A 203 -15.53 -10.88 -17.28
CA PHE A 203 -14.28 -11.06 -16.50
C PHE A 203 -13.02 -11.24 -17.39
N PRO A 204 -12.53 -10.19 -18.09
CA PRO A 204 -11.50 -10.31 -19.12
C PRO A 204 -10.19 -10.98 -18.68
N PHE A 205 -9.75 -10.78 -17.43
CA PHE A 205 -8.49 -11.34 -16.95
C PHE A 205 -8.62 -12.79 -16.42
N ALA A 206 -9.83 -13.26 -16.08
CA ALA A 206 -10.00 -14.61 -15.55
C ALA A 206 -9.62 -15.69 -16.58
N PRO A 207 -10.07 -15.63 -17.86
CA PRO A 207 -9.62 -16.57 -18.89
C PRO A 207 -8.11 -16.54 -19.12
N ILE A 208 -7.49 -15.36 -19.10
CA ILE A 208 -6.03 -15.21 -19.31
C ILE A 208 -5.26 -15.93 -18.21
N ASN A 209 -5.64 -15.70 -16.95
CA ASN A 209 -5.00 -16.30 -15.78
C ASN A 209 -5.24 -17.82 -15.71
N ALA A 210 -6.48 -18.26 -15.97
CA ALA A 210 -6.84 -19.67 -16.03
C ALA A 210 -6.07 -20.41 -17.14
N HIS A 211 -5.97 -19.82 -18.33
CA HIS A 211 -5.16 -20.37 -19.41
C HIS A 211 -3.68 -20.45 -19.07
N GLY A 212 -3.12 -19.41 -18.45
CA GLY A 212 -1.74 -19.41 -18.00
C GLY A 212 -1.48 -20.61 -17.08
N ALA A 213 -2.33 -20.78 -16.06
CA ALA A 213 -2.20 -21.86 -15.09
C ALA A 213 -2.37 -23.26 -15.72
N MET A 214 -3.29 -23.41 -16.68
CA MET A 214 -3.55 -24.68 -17.37
C MET A 214 -2.61 -24.97 -18.54
N ALA A 215 -1.85 -23.99 -19.02
CA ALA A 215 -1.02 -24.12 -20.21
C ALA A 215 -0.06 -25.32 -20.15
N LEU A 216 0.48 -25.58 -18.95
CA LEU A 216 1.42 -26.66 -18.66
C LEU A 216 0.74 -28.02 -18.39
N ALA A 217 -0.54 -28.05 -18.05
CA ALA A 217 -1.24 -29.29 -17.69
C ALA A 217 -1.44 -30.25 -18.89
N GLU A 218 -1.57 -29.70 -20.11
CA GLU A 218 -1.73 -30.47 -21.35
C GLU A 218 -0.46 -31.22 -21.78
N GLU A 219 0.66 -31.05 -21.07
CA GLU A 219 1.93 -31.68 -21.40
C GLU A 219 2.17 -33.02 -20.69
N SER A 220 1.29 -33.40 -19.75
CA SER A 220 1.37 -34.69 -19.07
C SER A 220 1.22 -35.89 -20.01
N SER A 221 0.78 -35.68 -21.26
CA SER A 221 0.64 -36.70 -22.31
C SER A 221 1.90 -36.95 -23.16
N GLY A 222 2.95 -36.13 -23.05
CA GLY A 222 4.25 -36.37 -23.72
C GLY A 222 4.46 -35.73 -25.10
N ASP A 223 3.49 -34.98 -25.64
CA ASP A 223 3.62 -34.31 -26.95
C ASP A 223 4.23 -32.90 -26.84
N ILE A 224 5.17 -32.55 -27.75
CA ILE A 224 5.75 -31.19 -27.83
C ILE A 224 4.73 -30.24 -28.47
N THR A 225 3.96 -29.56 -27.64
CA THR A 225 2.96 -28.56 -28.07
C THR A 225 3.59 -27.20 -28.41
N TRP A 226 2.82 -26.32 -29.06
CA TRP A 226 3.23 -24.93 -29.28
C TRP A 226 3.50 -24.19 -27.96
N ARG A 227 2.83 -24.58 -26.87
CA ARG A 227 2.96 -23.97 -25.55
C ARG A 227 4.36 -24.20 -25.00
N TRP A 228 4.88 -25.43 -25.09
CA TRP A 228 6.24 -25.75 -24.67
C TRP A 228 7.31 -24.96 -25.43
N ARG A 229 7.10 -24.74 -26.74
CA ARG A 229 8.01 -23.92 -27.55
C ARG A 229 8.04 -22.46 -27.08
N MET A 230 6.86 -21.84 -26.90
CA MET A 230 6.78 -20.46 -26.41
C MET A 230 7.32 -20.32 -24.99
N PHE A 231 7.02 -21.29 -24.12
CA PHE A 231 7.56 -21.34 -22.76
C PHE A 231 9.09 -21.41 -22.78
N SER A 232 9.66 -22.31 -23.59
CA SER A 232 11.12 -22.48 -23.70
C SER A 232 11.82 -21.23 -24.23
N ILE A 233 11.24 -20.54 -25.23
CA ILE A 233 11.77 -19.26 -25.73
C ILE A 233 11.80 -18.23 -24.61
N GLY A 234 10.68 -18.10 -23.88
CA GLY A 234 10.60 -17.21 -22.72
C GLY A 234 11.66 -17.55 -21.68
N ALA A 235 11.78 -18.83 -21.31
CA ALA A 235 12.72 -19.32 -20.31
C ALA A 235 14.17 -19.02 -20.69
N VAL A 236 14.57 -19.21 -21.95
CA VAL A 236 15.91 -18.86 -22.42
C VAL A 236 16.15 -17.35 -22.32
N ILE A 237 15.19 -16.51 -22.73
CA ILE A 237 15.30 -15.05 -22.58
C ILE A 237 15.47 -14.68 -21.09
N GLY A 238 14.67 -15.31 -20.22
CA GLY A 238 14.72 -15.10 -18.77
C GLY A 238 16.05 -15.54 -18.16
N VAL A 239 16.60 -16.69 -18.57
CA VAL A 239 17.91 -17.16 -18.09
C VAL A 239 19.02 -16.23 -18.56
N VAL A 240 19.06 -15.88 -19.84
CA VAL A 240 20.11 -15.00 -20.40
C VAL A 240 20.05 -13.62 -19.72
N TRP A 241 18.87 -13.04 -19.61
CA TRP A 241 18.70 -11.75 -18.94
C TRP A 241 18.99 -11.85 -17.43
N GLY A 242 18.50 -12.90 -16.77
CA GLY A 242 18.73 -13.16 -15.36
C GLY A 242 20.21 -13.33 -15.02
N MET A 243 21.00 -13.91 -15.92
CA MET A 243 22.45 -14.01 -15.71
C MET A 243 23.10 -12.63 -15.64
N VAL A 244 22.73 -11.73 -16.55
CA VAL A 244 23.30 -10.37 -16.61
C VAL A 244 22.76 -9.48 -15.49
N TYR A 245 21.44 -9.49 -15.29
CA TYR A 245 20.74 -8.55 -14.41
C TYR A 245 20.71 -9.00 -12.95
N VAL A 246 20.69 -10.30 -12.66
CA VAL A 246 20.57 -10.85 -11.30
C VAL A 246 21.84 -11.57 -10.87
N ALA A 247 22.36 -12.50 -11.67
CA ALA A 247 23.49 -13.33 -11.25
C ALA A 247 24.78 -12.53 -11.07
N VAL A 248 25.11 -11.64 -12.01
CA VAL A 248 26.34 -10.83 -11.90
C VAL A 248 26.35 -10.02 -10.60
N PRO A 249 25.34 -9.21 -10.25
CA PRO A 249 25.33 -8.49 -8.98
C PRO A 249 25.29 -9.41 -7.75
N ALA A 250 24.48 -10.48 -7.77
CA ALA A 250 24.32 -11.37 -6.61
C ALA A 250 25.59 -12.18 -6.30
N ILE A 251 26.25 -12.71 -7.34
CA ILE A 251 27.49 -13.48 -7.18
C ILE A 251 28.64 -12.54 -6.83
N THR A 252 28.82 -11.44 -7.56
CA THR A 252 29.91 -10.51 -7.26
C THR A 252 29.76 -9.85 -5.90
N GLY A 253 28.54 -9.48 -5.47
CA GLY A 253 28.27 -8.98 -4.12
C GLY A 253 28.43 -10.02 -3.02
N ALA A 254 28.56 -11.31 -3.37
CA ALA A 254 28.93 -12.33 -2.41
C ALA A 254 30.46 -12.36 -2.22
N PHE A 255 31.25 -12.16 -3.29
CA PHE A 255 32.72 -12.22 -3.25
C PHE A 255 33.43 -10.87 -3.04
N MET A 256 32.75 -9.75 -3.31
CA MET A 256 33.30 -8.39 -3.31
C MET A 256 32.52 -7.50 -2.33
N GLU A 257 33.19 -6.47 -1.80
CA GLU A 257 32.55 -5.47 -0.92
C GLU A 257 31.44 -4.68 -1.64
N GLN A 258 31.61 -4.43 -2.94
CA GLN A 258 30.60 -3.80 -3.78
C GLN A 258 30.19 -4.73 -4.93
N PRO A 259 28.88 -5.03 -5.09
CA PRO A 259 28.42 -5.83 -6.21
C PRO A 259 28.66 -5.11 -7.53
N VAL A 260 29.17 -5.83 -8.52
CA VAL A 260 29.26 -5.33 -9.90
C VAL A 260 27.85 -5.24 -10.47
N GLN A 261 27.32 -4.03 -10.55
CA GLN A 261 26.04 -3.75 -11.19
C GLN A 261 26.29 -3.20 -12.59
N LEU A 262 26.18 -4.05 -13.62
CA LEU A 262 26.22 -3.62 -15.02
C LEU A 262 25.08 -2.63 -15.35
N ILE A 263 23.94 -2.85 -14.70
CA ILE A 263 22.74 -2.04 -14.79
C ILE A 263 22.32 -1.70 -13.35
N PRO A 264 22.19 -0.41 -13.00
CA PRO A 264 21.71 -0.01 -11.68
C PRO A 264 20.34 -0.60 -11.34
N ILE A 265 20.25 -1.18 -10.15
CA ILE A 265 19.02 -1.74 -9.56
C ILE A 265 18.62 -0.82 -8.39
N PRO A 266 17.34 -0.43 -8.23
CA PRO A 266 16.17 -0.88 -8.99
C PRO A 266 15.97 -0.17 -10.34
N TRP A 267 16.57 0.99 -10.55
CA TRP A 267 16.53 1.75 -11.79
C TRP A 267 17.75 2.68 -11.91
N VAL A 268 17.98 3.21 -13.11
CA VAL A 268 18.90 4.33 -13.31
C VAL A 268 18.18 5.61 -12.92
N ASP A 269 18.78 6.40 -12.03
CA ASP A 269 18.26 7.70 -11.63
C ASP A 269 18.74 8.79 -12.60
N PHE A 270 17.81 9.39 -13.35
CA PHE A 270 18.08 10.55 -14.19
C PHE A 270 17.61 11.86 -13.57
N THR A 271 16.95 11.85 -12.42
CA THR A 271 16.35 13.04 -11.78
C THR A 271 17.40 14.07 -11.43
N GLN A 272 18.53 13.64 -10.86
CA GLN A 272 19.62 14.55 -10.49
C GLN A 272 20.25 15.27 -11.70
N TYR A 273 20.29 14.60 -12.85
CA TYR A 273 20.85 15.14 -14.09
C TYR A 273 19.83 15.97 -14.88
N THR A 274 18.57 15.56 -14.85
CA THR A 274 17.50 16.24 -15.60
C THR A 274 16.94 17.43 -14.85
N GLY A 275 17.14 17.52 -13.53
CA GLY A 275 16.66 18.62 -12.69
C GLY A 275 17.07 20.02 -13.15
N TYR A 276 18.15 20.16 -13.93
CA TYR A 276 18.56 21.43 -14.56
C TYR A 276 17.54 21.98 -15.55
N PHE A 277 16.81 21.13 -16.27
CA PHE A 277 15.84 21.53 -17.30
C PHE A 277 14.43 20.97 -17.07
N LEU A 278 14.29 19.94 -16.23
CA LEU A 278 13.03 19.35 -15.75
C LEU A 278 12.99 19.36 -14.21
N PRO A 279 12.89 20.54 -13.57
CA PRO A 279 12.77 20.62 -12.11
C PRO A 279 11.51 19.89 -11.61
N ALA A 280 11.58 19.39 -10.38
CA ALA A 280 10.47 18.70 -9.69
C ALA A 280 9.87 17.51 -10.47
N THR A 281 10.66 16.82 -11.31
CA THR A 281 10.19 15.69 -12.12
C THR A 281 10.97 14.42 -11.79
N PRO A 282 10.35 13.39 -11.17
CA PRO A 282 11.02 12.13 -10.86
C PRO A 282 11.18 11.30 -12.14
N LEU A 283 12.42 11.11 -12.58
CA LEU A 283 12.78 10.37 -13.79
C LEU A 283 13.72 9.20 -13.46
N GLY A 284 13.14 8.14 -12.91
CA GLY A 284 13.77 6.82 -12.89
C GLY A 284 13.54 6.07 -14.20
N PHE A 285 14.48 5.23 -14.63
CA PHE A 285 14.29 4.33 -15.77
C PHE A 285 14.78 2.92 -15.44
N THR A 286 13.88 1.94 -15.49
CA THR A 286 14.28 0.55 -15.35
C THR A 286 14.64 -0.08 -16.70
N LEU A 287 15.81 -0.69 -16.74
CA LEU A 287 16.27 -1.49 -17.88
C LEU A 287 15.82 -2.96 -17.80
N HIS A 288 15.03 -3.33 -16.78
CA HIS A 288 14.50 -4.67 -16.64
C HIS A 288 13.55 -5.03 -17.81
N LEU A 289 13.65 -6.25 -18.34
CA LEU A 289 12.79 -6.69 -19.45
C LEU A 289 11.36 -7.07 -19.01
N GLY A 290 11.12 -7.33 -17.72
CA GLY A 290 9.81 -7.74 -17.20
C GLY A 290 8.64 -6.83 -17.61
N PRO A 291 8.73 -5.49 -17.45
CA PRO A 291 7.70 -4.57 -17.92
C PRO A 291 7.36 -4.71 -19.41
N ILE A 292 8.29 -5.12 -20.28
CA ILE A 292 8.01 -5.38 -21.70
C ILE A 292 7.01 -6.54 -21.84
N PHE A 293 7.20 -7.62 -21.08
CA PHE A 293 6.26 -8.76 -21.04
C PHE A 293 4.90 -8.35 -20.47
N THR A 294 4.88 -7.49 -19.44
CA THR A 294 3.64 -6.87 -18.96
C THR A 294 2.95 -6.08 -20.07
N GLY A 295 3.71 -5.33 -20.87
CA GLY A 295 3.22 -4.60 -22.04
C GLY A 295 2.63 -5.50 -23.13
N PHE A 296 3.14 -6.72 -23.32
CA PHE A 296 2.57 -7.68 -24.27
C PHE A 296 1.17 -8.17 -23.89
N LEU A 297 0.87 -8.17 -22.59
CA LEU A 297 -0.36 -8.73 -22.01
C LEU A 297 -1.39 -7.67 -21.65
N ALA A 298 -0.93 -6.50 -21.20
CA ALA A 298 -1.78 -5.43 -20.70
C ALA A 298 -2.70 -4.88 -21.81
N PRO A 299 -3.93 -4.46 -21.45
CA PRO A 299 -4.81 -3.76 -22.38
C PRO A 299 -4.10 -2.54 -22.96
N PHE A 300 -4.07 -2.43 -24.30
CA PHE A 300 -3.25 -1.42 -24.96
C PHE A 300 -3.60 0.00 -24.51
N TRP A 301 -4.90 0.29 -24.37
CA TRP A 301 -5.37 1.62 -24.00
C TRP A 301 -5.08 1.98 -22.55
N ALA A 302 -4.94 0.99 -21.66
CA ALA A 302 -4.44 1.26 -20.31
C ALA A 302 -2.98 1.71 -20.35
N VAL A 303 -2.12 1.00 -21.09
CA VAL A 303 -0.69 1.35 -21.21
C VAL A 303 -0.48 2.72 -21.85
N ILE A 304 -1.25 3.06 -22.89
CA ILE A 304 -1.21 4.40 -23.50
C ILE A 304 -1.71 5.46 -22.51
N GLY A 305 -2.73 5.17 -21.71
CA GLY A 305 -3.20 6.07 -20.66
C GLY A 305 -2.09 6.42 -19.68
N SER A 306 -1.37 5.40 -19.20
CA SER A 306 -0.24 5.59 -18.29
C SER A 306 0.89 6.39 -18.94
N PHE A 307 1.20 6.13 -20.21
CA PHE A 307 2.20 6.91 -20.95
C PHE A 307 1.83 8.39 -21.00
N VAL A 308 0.59 8.69 -21.41
CA VAL A 308 0.08 10.05 -21.53
C VAL A 308 0.15 10.75 -20.18
N GLY A 309 -0.15 10.04 -19.09
CA GLY A 309 -0.04 10.62 -17.75
C GLY A 309 1.39 10.92 -17.32
N VAL A 310 2.37 10.05 -17.63
CA VAL A 310 3.80 10.38 -17.43
C VAL A 310 4.22 11.59 -18.24
N VAL A 311 3.79 11.70 -19.49
CA VAL A 311 4.10 12.86 -20.34
C VAL A 311 3.50 14.13 -19.75
N ILE A 312 2.24 14.10 -19.34
CA ILE A 312 1.57 15.23 -18.70
C ILE A 312 2.30 15.60 -17.40
N HIS A 313 2.66 14.63 -16.57
CA HIS A 313 3.40 14.86 -15.33
C HIS A 313 4.76 15.50 -15.61
N THR A 314 5.50 14.99 -16.59
CA THR A 314 6.83 15.49 -16.99
C THR A 314 6.77 16.95 -17.49
N ILE A 315 5.67 17.34 -18.14
CA ILE A 315 5.46 18.71 -18.61
C ILE A 315 4.93 19.62 -17.49
N ALA A 316 4.00 19.11 -16.67
CA ALA A 316 3.31 19.90 -15.65
C ALA A 316 4.21 20.18 -14.43
N SER A 317 5.02 19.22 -13.99
CA SER A 317 5.89 19.37 -12.81
C SER A 317 6.79 20.62 -12.89
N PRO A 318 7.55 20.85 -13.98
CA PRO A 318 8.38 22.06 -14.09
C PRO A 318 7.57 23.36 -14.11
N LEU A 319 6.38 23.34 -14.71
CA LEU A 319 5.48 24.50 -14.74
C LEU A 319 4.95 24.81 -13.34
N LEU A 320 4.53 23.80 -12.59
CA LEU A 320 4.05 23.94 -11.22
C LEU A 320 5.14 24.48 -10.29
N HIS A 321 6.37 23.98 -10.43
CA HIS A 321 7.51 24.50 -9.68
C HIS A 321 7.79 25.98 -10.00
N LYS A 322 7.74 26.40 -11.28
CA LYS A 322 7.91 27.81 -11.66
C LYS A 322 6.85 28.75 -11.09
N HIS A 323 5.64 28.25 -10.81
CA HIS A 323 4.55 29.01 -10.21
C HIS A 323 4.52 28.90 -8.68
N GLY A 324 5.54 28.29 -8.05
CA GLY A 324 5.65 28.20 -6.59
C GLY A 324 4.83 27.09 -5.94
N TYR A 325 4.28 26.14 -6.72
CA TYR A 325 3.48 25.03 -6.16
C TYR A 325 4.32 23.86 -5.62
N MET A 326 5.65 23.89 -5.78
CA MET A 326 6.58 22.84 -5.33
C MET A 326 7.70 23.44 -4.44
N PRO A 327 7.37 24.07 -3.30
CA PRO A 327 8.32 24.85 -2.51
C PRO A 327 9.42 24.02 -1.85
N HIS A 328 9.16 22.73 -1.58
CA HIS A 328 10.09 21.89 -0.84
C HIS A 328 11.12 21.20 -1.74
N TRP A 329 10.91 21.19 -3.06
CA TRP A 329 11.85 20.57 -3.98
C TRP A 329 13.08 21.47 -4.20
N PHE A 330 14.27 20.88 -4.17
CA PHE A 330 15.50 21.56 -4.55
C PHE A 330 16.40 20.67 -5.42
N MET A 331 17.33 21.32 -6.14
CA MET A 331 18.24 20.65 -7.06
C MET A 331 19.18 19.69 -6.30
N GLY A 332 19.28 18.45 -6.77
CA GLY A 332 20.11 17.40 -6.17
C GLY A 332 19.33 16.27 -5.50
N MET A 333 18.03 16.46 -5.27
CA MET A 333 17.15 15.37 -4.83
C MET A 333 17.11 14.21 -5.84
N ASP A 334 17.16 12.99 -5.35
CA ASP A 334 17.00 11.78 -6.16
C ASP A 334 15.53 11.56 -6.59
N THR A 335 15.26 10.51 -7.36
CA THR A 335 13.92 10.16 -7.86
C THR A 335 12.93 9.90 -6.73
N ILE A 336 13.36 9.24 -5.65
CA ILE A 336 12.50 8.85 -4.53
C ILE A 336 12.12 10.09 -3.72
N GLN A 337 13.12 10.90 -3.36
CA GLN A 337 12.95 12.15 -2.65
C GLN A 337 12.08 13.12 -3.46
N THR A 338 12.36 13.28 -4.75
CA THR A 338 11.57 14.14 -5.65
C THR A 338 10.12 13.67 -5.71
N HIS A 339 9.87 12.36 -5.86
CA HIS A 339 8.50 11.82 -5.87
C HIS A 339 7.78 12.07 -4.53
N PHE A 340 8.46 11.88 -3.40
CA PHE A 340 7.88 12.10 -2.08
C PHE A 340 7.51 13.57 -1.86
N VAL A 341 8.45 14.48 -2.09
CA VAL A 341 8.28 15.92 -1.84
C VAL A 341 7.25 16.54 -2.77
N THR A 342 7.33 16.25 -4.07
CA THR A 342 6.33 16.75 -5.05
C THR A 342 4.95 16.10 -4.85
N GLY A 343 4.92 14.90 -4.26
CA GLY A 343 3.71 14.25 -3.76
C GLY A 343 3.03 15.10 -2.68
N ILE A 344 3.76 15.44 -1.62
CA ILE A 344 3.27 16.31 -0.53
C ILE A 344 2.83 17.67 -1.07
N ASP A 345 3.64 18.28 -1.93
CA ASP A 345 3.41 19.64 -2.42
C ASP A 345 2.18 19.77 -3.33
N PHE A 346 1.92 18.80 -4.22
CA PHE A 346 0.84 18.92 -5.21
C PHE A 346 0.24 17.58 -5.66
N TRP A 347 1.07 16.63 -6.09
CA TRP A 347 0.60 15.46 -6.83
C TRP A 347 -0.30 14.52 -6.03
N MET A 348 -0.12 14.43 -4.72
CA MET A 348 -1.00 13.65 -3.84
C MET A 348 -2.41 14.26 -3.84
N SER A 349 -2.55 15.55 -3.53
CA SER A 349 -3.85 16.25 -3.55
C SER A 349 -4.52 16.18 -4.92
N PHE A 350 -3.76 16.36 -6.01
CA PHE A 350 -4.29 16.26 -7.36
C PHE A 350 -4.76 14.84 -7.70
N GLY A 351 -3.97 13.82 -7.34
CA GLY A 351 -4.30 12.42 -7.52
C GLY A 351 -5.54 11.97 -6.74
N ILE A 352 -5.73 12.50 -5.52
CA ILE A 352 -6.97 12.30 -4.74
C ILE A 352 -8.17 12.81 -5.52
N GLY A 353 -8.10 14.03 -6.05
CA GLY A 353 -9.16 14.63 -6.86
C GLY A 353 -9.57 13.76 -8.05
N ILE A 354 -8.59 13.30 -8.84
CA ILE A 354 -8.90 12.46 -10.02
C ILE A 354 -9.46 11.11 -9.60
N THR A 355 -8.91 10.48 -8.55
CA THR A 355 -9.40 9.18 -8.08
C THR A 355 -10.84 9.29 -7.56
N PHE A 356 -11.19 10.40 -6.92
CA PHE A 356 -12.56 10.71 -6.55
C PHE A 356 -13.47 10.89 -7.77
N ALA A 357 -13.00 11.53 -8.84
CA ALA A 357 -13.74 11.62 -10.10
C ALA A 357 -14.01 10.24 -10.71
N ILE A 358 -12.98 9.37 -10.77
CA ILE A 358 -13.12 7.99 -11.26
C ILE A 358 -14.08 7.18 -10.40
N THR A 359 -14.03 7.36 -9.08
CA THR A 359 -15.01 6.77 -8.15
C THR A 359 -16.42 7.15 -8.54
N VAL A 360 -16.71 8.46 -8.65
CA VAL A 360 -18.04 8.95 -9.03
C VAL A 360 -18.46 8.40 -10.39
N ILE A 361 -17.55 8.36 -11.36
CA ILE A 361 -17.79 7.78 -12.68
C ILE A 361 -18.09 6.28 -12.60
N GLY A 362 -17.32 5.52 -11.82
CA GLY A 362 -17.50 4.07 -11.62
C GLY A 362 -18.86 3.77 -10.99
N PHE A 363 -19.25 4.49 -9.94
CA PHE A 363 -20.59 4.41 -9.36
C PHE A 363 -21.68 4.77 -10.37
N TYR A 364 -21.48 5.83 -11.16
CA TYR A 364 -22.43 6.24 -12.21
C TYR A 364 -22.59 5.19 -13.30
N GLN A 365 -21.50 4.59 -13.77
CA GLN A 365 -21.51 3.52 -14.77
C GLN A 365 -22.21 2.28 -14.22
N VAL A 366 -21.93 1.92 -12.96
CA VAL A 366 -22.61 0.79 -12.31
C VAL A 366 -24.12 1.08 -12.23
N TRP A 367 -24.51 2.24 -11.71
CA TRP A 367 -25.91 2.65 -11.59
C TRP A 367 -26.63 2.67 -12.94
N ARG A 368 -26.02 3.26 -13.97
CA ARG A 368 -26.57 3.30 -15.33
C ARG A 368 -26.71 1.89 -15.89
N GLY A 369 -25.70 1.04 -15.75
CA GLY A 369 -25.73 -0.35 -16.21
C GLY A 369 -26.86 -1.16 -15.57
N VAL A 370 -27.07 -1.02 -14.26
CA VAL A 370 -28.18 -1.70 -13.55
C VAL A 370 -29.54 -1.19 -14.06
N ARG A 371 -29.66 0.13 -14.27
CA ARG A 371 -30.90 0.75 -14.75
C ARG A 371 -31.23 0.30 -16.19
N THR A 372 -30.23 0.28 -17.08
CA THR A 372 -30.40 -0.16 -18.47
C THR A 372 -30.78 -1.64 -18.54
N ALA A 373 -30.08 -2.52 -17.82
CA ALA A 373 -30.42 -3.95 -17.77
C ALA A 373 -31.85 -4.23 -17.25
N ARG A 374 -32.34 -3.40 -16.31
CA ARG A 374 -33.73 -3.48 -15.81
C ARG A 374 -34.75 -3.04 -16.86
N ILE A 375 -34.38 -2.13 -17.75
CA ILE A 375 -35.24 -1.61 -18.82
C ILE A 375 -35.25 -2.54 -20.04
N GLU A 376 -34.09 -3.08 -20.41
CA GLU A 376 -33.91 -3.90 -21.62
C GLU A 376 -34.32 -5.37 -21.46
N LYS A 377 -34.72 -5.81 -20.26
CA LYS A 377 -35.00 -7.22 -19.94
C LYS A 377 -33.91 -8.16 -20.48
N THR A 378 -32.65 -7.75 -20.35
CA THR A 378 -31.50 -8.59 -20.70
C THR A 378 -31.67 -9.94 -20.01
N GLU A 379 -31.46 -11.04 -20.73
CA GLU A 379 -31.56 -12.40 -20.17
C GLU A 379 -30.57 -12.52 -19.01
N LYS A 380 -31.10 -12.42 -17.79
CA LYS A 380 -30.34 -12.63 -16.57
C LYS A 380 -30.01 -14.11 -16.46
N GLY A 381 -28.83 -14.42 -15.96
CA GLY A 381 -28.45 -15.79 -15.69
C GLY A 381 -29.28 -16.41 -14.56
N SER A 382 -29.06 -17.71 -14.33
CA SER A 382 -29.82 -18.48 -13.35
C SER A 382 -29.12 -18.46 -11.99
N TRP A 383 -29.91 -18.45 -10.91
CA TRP A 383 -29.40 -18.76 -9.58
C TRP A 383 -29.17 -20.27 -9.38
N GLU A 384 -29.56 -21.10 -10.35
CA GLU A 384 -29.27 -22.53 -10.30
C GLU A 384 -27.75 -22.75 -10.39
N THR A 385 -27.26 -23.64 -9.53
CA THR A 385 -25.84 -23.96 -9.45
C THR A 385 -25.53 -25.09 -10.42
N PRO A 386 -24.45 -24.97 -11.23
CA PRO A 386 -23.97 -26.09 -12.04
C PRO A 386 -23.72 -27.34 -11.17
N PRO A 387 -24.14 -28.54 -11.62
CA PRO A 387 -23.93 -29.77 -10.85
C PRO A 387 -22.43 -30.03 -10.65
N GLY A 388 -22.04 -30.40 -9.43
CA GLY A 388 -20.65 -30.78 -9.11
C GLY A 388 -19.68 -29.62 -8.82
N ARG A 389 -20.04 -28.35 -9.10
CA ARG A 389 -19.17 -27.18 -8.86
C ARG A 389 -18.82 -26.96 -7.39
N GLY A 390 -19.65 -27.48 -6.48
CA GLY A 390 -19.37 -27.47 -5.03
C GLY A 390 -19.86 -26.21 -4.32
N ASP A 391 -20.90 -25.57 -4.86
CA ASP A 391 -21.52 -24.35 -4.34
C ASP A 391 -22.01 -24.45 -2.89
N PHE A 392 -21.96 -23.30 -2.22
CA PHE A 392 -22.44 -23.06 -0.86
C PHE A 392 -23.74 -22.24 -0.87
N LYS A 393 -24.54 -22.39 0.19
CA LYS A 393 -25.74 -21.58 0.39
C LYS A 393 -25.35 -20.13 0.67
N ILE A 394 -25.84 -19.19 -0.14
CA ILE A 394 -25.50 -17.76 -0.06
C ILE A 394 -25.71 -17.19 1.37
N TRP A 395 -26.82 -17.53 2.03
CA TRP A 395 -27.11 -17.01 3.38
C TRP A 395 -26.05 -17.40 4.41
N PHE A 396 -25.46 -18.61 4.31
CA PHE A 396 -24.42 -19.06 5.23
C PHE A 396 -23.14 -18.26 5.03
N CYS A 397 -22.79 -17.96 3.78
CA CYS A 397 -21.68 -17.07 3.44
C CYS A 397 -21.91 -15.66 3.99
N VAL A 398 -23.11 -15.11 3.86
CA VAL A 398 -23.46 -13.78 4.41
C VAL A 398 -23.32 -13.77 5.94
N VAL A 399 -23.82 -14.79 6.64
CA VAL A 399 -23.69 -14.87 8.11
C VAL A 399 -22.23 -14.94 8.53
N LEU A 400 -21.42 -15.77 7.90
CA LEU A 400 -19.99 -15.87 8.19
C LEU A 400 -19.23 -14.57 7.89
N PHE A 401 -19.58 -13.89 6.80
CA PHE A 401 -19.05 -12.55 6.51
C PHE A 401 -19.43 -11.55 7.61
N CYS A 402 -20.68 -11.55 8.07
CA CYS A 402 -21.13 -10.67 9.16
C CYS A 402 -20.40 -10.96 10.47
N LEU A 403 -20.14 -12.23 10.80
CA LEU A 403 -19.37 -12.62 11.98
C LEU A 403 -17.91 -12.16 11.90
N ALA A 404 -17.28 -12.35 10.74
CA ALA A 404 -15.91 -11.90 10.50
C ALA A 404 -15.80 -10.36 10.52
N SER A 405 -16.81 -9.65 10.03
CA SER A 405 -16.86 -8.18 10.07
C SER A 405 -17.16 -7.66 11.49
N LEU A 406 -17.96 -8.39 12.27
CA LEU A 406 -18.22 -8.02 13.67
C LEU A 406 -16.98 -8.19 14.54
N TYR A 407 -16.10 -9.15 14.22
CA TYR A 407 -14.83 -9.35 14.93
C TYR A 407 -13.97 -8.09 14.95
N THR A 408 -13.81 -7.39 13.82
CA THR A 408 -12.98 -6.17 13.77
C THR A 408 -13.56 -5.05 14.63
N ILE A 409 -14.89 -4.90 14.64
CA ILE A 409 -15.60 -3.91 15.47
C ILE A 409 -15.43 -4.23 16.96
N VAL A 410 -15.64 -5.49 17.34
CA VAL A 410 -15.54 -5.95 18.73
C VAL A 410 -14.12 -5.79 19.27
N ILE A 411 -13.11 -6.23 18.51
CA ILE A 411 -11.70 -6.07 18.90
C ILE A 411 -11.33 -4.60 19.01
N SER A 412 -11.75 -3.75 18.08
CA SER A 412 -11.50 -2.31 18.15
C SER A 412 -12.06 -1.69 19.43
N LYS A 413 -13.28 -2.08 19.83
CA LYS A 413 -13.89 -1.59 21.09
C LYS A 413 -13.19 -2.11 22.34
N ILE A 414 -12.71 -3.36 22.32
CA ILE A 414 -11.98 -3.97 23.44
C ILE A 414 -10.62 -3.30 23.63
N LEU A 415 -9.87 -3.10 22.55
CA LEU A 415 -8.52 -2.53 22.59
C LEU A 415 -8.53 -1.03 22.87
N PHE A 416 -9.57 -0.32 22.40
CA PHE A 416 -9.64 1.13 22.51
C PHE A 416 -10.99 1.60 23.09
N PRO A 417 -11.29 1.26 24.35
CA PRO A 417 -12.63 1.47 24.92
C PRO A 417 -13.02 2.94 25.02
N GLN A 418 -12.06 3.83 25.28
CA GLN A 418 -12.27 5.29 25.41
C GLN A 418 -12.35 5.97 24.03
N LEU A 419 -11.52 5.55 23.09
CA LEU A 419 -11.46 6.11 21.73
C LEU A 419 -12.67 5.70 20.89
N VAL A 420 -13.09 4.43 20.99
CA VAL A 420 -14.22 3.87 20.24
C VAL A 420 -15.53 4.21 20.95
N THR A 421 -15.92 5.48 20.83
CA THR A 421 -17.19 6.01 21.32
C THR A 421 -18.38 5.42 20.55
N THR A 422 -19.61 5.64 21.04
CA THR A 422 -20.84 5.21 20.36
C THR A 422 -20.91 5.73 18.92
N THR A 423 -20.46 6.97 18.69
CA THR A 423 -20.41 7.57 17.36
C THR A 423 -19.45 6.81 16.45
N LEU A 424 -18.25 6.48 16.92
CA LEU A 424 -17.27 5.72 16.12
C LEU A 424 -17.74 4.28 15.85
N LEU A 425 -18.45 3.66 16.79
CA LEU A 425 -19.08 2.35 16.56
C LEU A 425 -20.12 2.38 15.44
N VAL A 426 -20.93 3.45 15.35
CA VAL A 426 -21.87 3.63 14.25
C VAL A 426 -21.12 3.75 12.92
N PHE A 427 -20.02 4.50 12.87
CA PHE A 427 -19.17 4.57 11.67
C PHE A 427 -18.58 3.21 11.30
N PHE A 428 -18.04 2.45 12.26
CA PHE A 428 -17.52 1.11 11.99
C PHE A 428 -18.61 0.16 11.49
N PHE A 429 -19.83 0.26 12.04
CA PHE A 429 -20.95 -0.51 11.54
C PHE A 429 -21.32 -0.13 10.11
N ILE A 430 -21.37 1.17 9.80
CA ILE A 430 -21.58 1.67 8.43
C ILE A 430 -20.46 1.18 7.51
N PHE A 431 -19.20 1.23 7.94
CA PHE A 431 -18.09 0.76 7.13
C PHE A 431 -18.18 -0.74 6.84
N ALA A 432 -18.32 -1.55 7.89
CA ALA A 432 -18.38 -3.00 7.78
C ALA A 432 -19.59 -3.52 6.99
N PHE A 433 -20.79 -2.95 7.21
CA PHE A 433 -22.04 -3.52 6.69
C PHE A 433 -22.69 -2.75 5.54
N VAL A 434 -22.24 -1.51 5.27
CA VAL A 434 -22.77 -0.69 4.17
C VAL A 434 -21.68 -0.40 3.15
N TYR A 435 -20.60 0.26 3.57
CA TYR A 435 -19.53 0.69 2.68
C TYR A 435 -18.80 -0.50 2.05
N THR A 436 -18.27 -1.42 2.88
CA THR A 436 -17.46 -2.57 2.43
C THR A 436 -18.22 -3.49 1.47
N PRO A 437 -19.48 -3.90 1.74
CA PRO A 437 -20.27 -4.65 0.76
C PRO A 437 -20.56 -3.86 -0.52
N LEU A 438 -20.85 -2.56 -0.42
CA LEU A 438 -21.14 -1.71 -1.57
C LEU A 438 -19.92 -1.52 -2.48
N ILE A 439 -18.78 -1.15 -1.92
CA ILE A 439 -17.54 -0.95 -2.68
C ILE A 439 -17.03 -2.27 -3.26
N SER A 440 -17.19 -3.38 -2.53
CA SER A 440 -16.84 -4.71 -3.03
C SER A 440 -17.74 -5.14 -4.19
N PHE A 441 -19.05 -4.82 -4.13
CA PHE A 441 -19.98 -5.07 -5.24
C PHE A 441 -19.65 -4.24 -6.48
N VAL A 442 -19.42 -2.93 -6.30
CA VAL A 442 -19.02 -2.04 -7.40
C VAL A 442 -17.74 -2.54 -8.06
N ASN A 443 -16.75 -2.94 -7.27
CA ASN A 443 -15.48 -3.46 -7.79
C ASN A 443 -15.61 -4.83 -8.45
N ALA A 444 -16.37 -5.77 -7.87
CA ALA A 444 -16.62 -7.06 -8.52
C ALA A 444 -17.23 -6.87 -9.92
N ARG A 445 -18.14 -5.90 -10.05
CA ARG A 445 -18.78 -5.56 -11.31
C ARG A 445 -17.83 -4.86 -12.28
N LEU A 446 -17.03 -3.90 -11.82
CA LEU A 446 -16.03 -3.22 -12.65
C LEU A 446 -14.93 -4.19 -13.12
N ASP A 447 -14.45 -5.08 -12.27
CA ASP A 447 -13.53 -6.15 -12.66
C ASP A 447 -14.18 -7.11 -13.67
N GLY A 448 -15.47 -7.43 -13.47
CA GLY A 448 -16.26 -8.21 -14.42
C GLY A 448 -16.42 -7.53 -15.79
N MET A 449 -16.64 -6.21 -15.84
CA MET A 449 -16.95 -5.46 -17.07
C MET A 449 -15.73 -4.91 -17.80
N VAL A 450 -14.70 -4.46 -17.08
CA VAL A 450 -13.53 -3.75 -17.62
C VAL A 450 -12.19 -4.28 -17.08
N GLY A 451 -12.20 -5.18 -16.11
CA GLY A 451 -10.99 -5.74 -15.51
C GLY A 451 -10.16 -4.73 -14.71
N GLN A 452 -10.80 -3.69 -14.20
CA GLN A 452 -10.17 -2.65 -13.39
C GLN A 452 -11.02 -2.38 -12.16
N ASN A 453 -10.36 -2.07 -11.05
CA ASN A 453 -11.01 -1.69 -9.81
C ASN A 453 -10.86 -0.18 -9.55
N VAL A 454 -11.67 0.31 -8.61
CA VAL A 454 -11.65 1.66 -8.10
C VAL A 454 -11.55 1.60 -6.59
N SER A 455 -10.53 2.26 -6.06
CA SER A 455 -10.36 2.49 -4.64
C SER A 455 -10.55 3.98 -4.36
N ILE A 456 -11.19 4.29 -3.24
CA ILE A 456 -11.24 5.66 -2.73
C ILE A 456 -10.02 5.82 -1.83
N PRO A 457 -9.05 6.67 -2.18
CA PRO A 457 -7.83 6.81 -1.41
C PRO A 457 -8.15 7.57 -0.11
N TYR A 458 -7.38 7.27 0.93
CA TYR A 458 -7.39 7.99 2.20
C TYR A 458 -8.72 8.02 2.97
N ILE A 459 -9.63 7.05 2.80
CA ILE A 459 -10.90 7.04 3.58
C ILE A 459 -10.63 6.98 5.08
N LYS A 460 -9.69 6.12 5.50
CA LYS A 460 -9.32 5.97 6.92
C LYS A 460 -8.83 7.31 7.45
N GLU A 461 -7.86 7.89 6.76
CA GLU A 461 -7.21 9.15 7.08
C GLU A 461 -8.22 10.31 7.11
N ALA A 462 -9.06 10.44 6.07
CA ALA A 462 -10.11 11.46 6.02
C ALA A 462 -11.10 11.31 7.18
N THR A 463 -11.48 10.08 7.53
CA THR A 463 -12.37 9.84 8.68
C THR A 463 -11.70 10.24 9.99
N ILE A 464 -10.42 9.94 10.16
CA ILE A 464 -9.63 10.33 11.34
C ILE A 464 -9.58 11.86 11.48
N PHE A 465 -9.32 12.60 10.40
CA PHE A 465 -9.27 14.06 10.47
C PHE A 465 -10.64 14.70 10.67
N LEU A 466 -11.67 14.25 9.95
CA LEU A 466 -13.02 14.81 10.05
C LEU A 466 -13.69 14.53 11.40
N SER A 467 -13.29 13.45 12.08
CA SER A 467 -13.77 13.14 13.42
C SER A 467 -13.04 13.90 14.52
N GLY A 468 -11.94 14.60 14.21
CA GLY A 468 -11.17 15.38 15.16
C GLY A 468 -10.41 14.55 16.20
N PHE A 469 -10.18 13.25 15.94
CA PHE A 469 -9.43 12.41 16.86
C PHE A 469 -7.97 12.85 16.98
N ARG A 470 -7.43 12.72 18.19
CA ARG A 470 -6.06 13.08 18.53
C ARG A 470 -5.27 11.89 19.04
N GLY A 471 -3.95 11.99 18.88
CA GLY A 471 -3.00 10.95 19.30
C GLY A 471 -2.85 9.83 18.28
N ILE A 472 -1.91 8.92 18.55
CA ILE A 472 -1.55 7.86 17.60
C ILE A 472 -2.51 6.67 17.60
N HIS A 473 -3.22 6.43 18.70
CA HIS A 473 -3.99 5.21 18.93
C HIS A 473 -4.99 4.90 17.80
N ILE A 474 -5.64 5.92 17.25
CA ILE A 474 -6.62 5.77 16.16
C ILE A 474 -6.01 5.19 14.87
N TRP A 475 -4.72 5.40 14.64
CA TRP A 475 -4.01 4.87 13.47
C TRP A 475 -3.82 3.35 13.51
N PHE A 476 -3.90 2.76 14.70
CA PHE A 476 -3.79 1.32 14.94
C PHE A 476 -5.15 0.62 15.00
N VAL A 477 -6.25 1.37 14.96
CA VAL A 477 -7.60 0.81 14.85
C VAL A 477 -7.84 0.33 13.42
N ASP A 478 -8.42 -0.86 13.28
CA ASP A 478 -8.89 -1.37 12.00
C ASP A 478 -10.32 -0.88 11.72
N PHE A 479 -10.50 -0.18 10.60
CA PHE A 479 -11.77 0.41 10.19
C PHE A 479 -12.63 -0.58 9.37
N GLY A 480 -12.11 -1.77 9.04
CA GLY A 480 -12.84 -2.78 8.26
C GLY A 480 -13.13 -2.34 6.83
N LEU A 481 -12.22 -1.57 6.22
CA LEU A 481 -12.37 -0.99 4.87
C LEU A 481 -11.90 -1.93 3.76
N ASP A 482 -12.00 -3.24 3.98
CA ASP A 482 -11.62 -4.26 3.02
C ASP A 482 -12.42 -4.16 1.71
N ASN A 483 -11.84 -4.71 0.65
CA ASN A 483 -12.50 -4.81 -0.65
C ASN A 483 -12.36 -6.22 -1.22
N TYR A 484 -13.49 -6.91 -1.35
CA TYR A 484 -13.56 -8.28 -1.83
C TYR A 484 -13.94 -8.39 -3.32
N GLY A 485 -14.04 -7.26 -4.02
CA GLY A 485 -14.48 -7.19 -5.42
C GLY A 485 -13.57 -7.95 -6.38
N ALA A 486 -12.27 -7.65 -6.35
CA ALA A 486 -11.27 -8.31 -7.19
C ALA A 486 -11.14 -9.81 -6.94
N ALA A 487 -11.51 -10.26 -5.74
CA ALA A 487 -11.50 -11.67 -5.41
C ALA A 487 -12.66 -12.45 -6.05
N ALA A 488 -13.73 -11.80 -6.53
CA ALA A 488 -14.74 -12.45 -7.35
C ALA A 488 -14.15 -13.00 -8.67
N GLN A 489 -13.19 -12.30 -9.27
CA GLN A 489 -12.46 -12.78 -10.44
C GLN A 489 -11.73 -14.10 -10.16
N ARG A 490 -11.20 -14.30 -8.95
CA ARG A 490 -10.53 -15.56 -8.56
C ARG A 490 -11.50 -16.74 -8.55
N PHE A 491 -12.74 -16.54 -8.11
CA PHE A 491 -13.77 -17.59 -8.19
C PHE A 491 -14.13 -17.90 -9.65
N ARG A 492 -14.13 -16.89 -10.53
CA ARG A 492 -14.27 -17.12 -11.98
C ARG A 492 -13.07 -17.89 -12.56
N GLU A 493 -11.84 -17.61 -12.13
CA GLU A 493 -10.66 -18.41 -12.51
C GLU A 493 -10.81 -19.87 -12.08
N ILE A 494 -11.27 -20.11 -10.84
CA ILE A 494 -11.52 -21.47 -10.31
C ILE A 494 -12.56 -22.20 -11.16
N GLU A 495 -13.67 -21.54 -11.49
CA GLU A 495 -14.72 -22.10 -12.35
C GLU A 495 -14.20 -22.48 -13.73
N LEU A 496 -13.48 -21.57 -14.39
CA LEU A 496 -12.92 -21.79 -15.73
C LEU A 496 -11.88 -22.93 -15.78
N THR A 497 -11.26 -23.28 -14.66
CA THR A 497 -10.37 -24.45 -14.58
C THR A 497 -11.08 -25.77 -14.32
N GLY A 498 -12.41 -25.76 -14.12
CA GLY A 498 -13.21 -26.94 -13.80
C GLY A 498 -12.90 -27.51 -12.42
N THR A 499 -12.40 -26.67 -11.50
CA THR A 499 -12.03 -27.07 -10.15
C THR A 499 -13.21 -26.84 -9.19
N SER A 500 -13.52 -27.83 -8.35
CA SER A 500 -14.58 -27.65 -7.34
C SER A 500 -14.22 -26.61 -6.27
N PHE A 501 -15.16 -25.75 -5.87
CA PHE A 501 -14.95 -24.78 -4.80
C PHE A 501 -14.65 -25.44 -3.44
N ARG A 502 -15.10 -26.68 -3.23
CA ARG A 502 -14.78 -27.47 -2.04
C ARG A 502 -13.29 -27.81 -1.96
N SER A 503 -12.63 -28.01 -3.11
CA SER A 503 -11.18 -28.26 -3.17
C SER A 503 -10.40 -27.07 -2.63
N ILE A 504 -10.82 -25.86 -3.02
CA ILE A 504 -10.20 -24.60 -2.55
C ILE A 504 -10.43 -24.42 -1.06
N LEU A 505 -11.63 -24.69 -0.54
CA LEU A 505 -11.91 -24.61 0.89
C LEU A 505 -11.03 -25.58 1.69
N ARG A 506 -10.89 -26.84 1.25
CA ARG A 506 -10.01 -27.81 1.91
C ARG A 506 -8.54 -27.39 1.85
N ALA A 507 -8.10 -26.85 0.70
CA ALA A 507 -6.76 -26.31 0.55
C ALA A 507 -6.51 -25.15 1.53
N GLU A 508 -7.45 -24.23 1.70
CA GLU A 508 -7.33 -23.14 2.68
C GLU A 508 -7.24 -23.65 4.13
N ILE A 509 -8.12 -24.58 4.52
CA ILE A 509 -8.10 -25.17 5.86
C ILE A 509 -6.77 -25.86 6.15
N PHE A 510 -6.17 -26.52 5.15
CA PHE A 510 -4.86 -27.14 5.28
C PHE A 510 -3.71 -26.12 5.32
N MET A 511 -3.77 -25.09 4.47
CA MET A 511 -2.69 -24.12 4.34
C MET A 511 -2.59 -23.19 5.55
N VAL A 512 -3.69 -22.77 6.19
CA VAL A 512 -3.64 -21.84 7.33
C VAL A 512 -2.72 -22.32 8.46
N PRO A 513 -2.86 -23.54 9.03
CA PRO A 513 -1.95 -24.02 10.06
C PRO A 513 -0.52 -24.25 9.53
N LEU A 514 -0.39 -24.70 8.27
CA LEU A 514 0.92 -24.89 7.63
C LEU A 514 1.70 -23.57 7.55
N VAL A 515 1.02 -22.49 7.12
CA VAL A 515 1.59 -21.14 7.00
C VAL A 515 2.12 -20.66 8.34
N PHE A 516 1.34 -20.79 9.41
CA PHE A 516 1.78 -20.35 10.73
C PHE A 516 2.96 -21.17 11.26
N LEU A 517 2.91 -22.48 11.12
CA LEU A 517 3.97 -23.37 11.60
C LEU A 517 5.30 -23.07 10.90
N THR A 518 5.28 -23.00 9.57
CA THR A 518 6.48 -22.81 8.75
C THR A 518 6.99 -21.38 8.83
N SER A 519 6.11 -20.38 8.76
CA SER A 519 6.48 -18.98 8.95
C SER A 519 7.10 -18.76 10.34
N PHE A 520 6.52 -19.31 11.41
CA PHE A 520 7.11 -19.24 12.75
C PHE A 520 8.52 -19.82 12.76
N MET A 521 8.70 -21.02 12.19
CA MET A 521 9.98 -21.72 12.16
C MET A 521 11.05 -20.93 11.40
N TYR A 522 10.75 -20.44 10.20
CA TYR A 522 11.71 -19.72 9.37
C TYR A 522 12.05 -18.35 9.91
N TRP A 523 11.07 -17.56 10.32
CA TRP A 523 11.33 -16.25 10.90
C TRP A 523 12.06 -16.35 12.24
N SER A 524 11.76 -17.36 13.07
CA SER A 524 12.55 -17.64 14.28
C SER A 524 14.01 -17.93 13.95
N TYR A 525 14.25 -18.76 12.93
CA TYR A 525 15.61 -19.12 12.51
C TYR A 525 16.39 -17.93 11.96
N ILE A 526 15.80 -17.19 11.01
CA ILE A 526 16.45 -16.05 10.34
C ILE A 526 16.73 -14.91 11.33
N TRP A 527 15.80 -14.62 12.24
CA TRP A 527 16.02 -13.61 13.27
C TRP A 527 17.09 -14.03 14.29
N LYS A 528 17.21 -15.32 14.60
CA LYS A 528 18.27 -15.85 15.45
C LYS A 528 19.65 -15.81 14.79
N LEU A 529 19.72 -15.99 13.47
CA LEU A 529 20.98 -15.90 12.71
C LEU A 529 21.63 -14.52 12.84
N ALA A 530 20.88 -13.46 12.53
CA ALA A 530 21.36 -12.08 12.60
C ALA A 530 20.20 -11.13 12.97
N PRO A 531 20.47 -10.00 13.64
CA PRO A 531 19.45 -9.00 13.91
C PRO A 531 18.85 -8.47 12.59
N ILE A 532 17.57 -8.09 12.62
CA ILE A 532 16.87 -7.51 11.47
C ILE A 532 16.39 -6.13 11.93
N PRO A 533 16.82 -5.02 11.28
CA PRO A 533 17.81 -4.92 10.20
C PRO A 533 19.26 -5.15 10.63
N SER A 534 20.13 -5.56 9.69
CA SER A 534 21.60 -5.62 9.84
C SER A 534 22.29 -5.76 8.48
N ASP A 535 23.63 -5.72 8.45
CA ASP A 535 24.45 -5.94 7.24
C ASP A 535 24.21 -7.31 6.59
N ALA A 536 23.67 -8.28 7.34
CA ALA A 536 23.24 -9.57 6.78
C ALA A 536 22.02 -9.43 5.86
N TYR A 537 21.23 -8.35 6.01
CA TYR A 537 19.97 -8.06 5.32
C TYR A 537 19.95 -6.63 4.76
N PRO A 538 20.75 -6.33 3.70
CA PRO A 538 21.02 -4.95 3.25
C PRO A 538 19.78 -4.20 2.76
N TYR A 539 18.85 -4.87 2.07
CA TYR A 539 17.62 -4.22 1.60
C TYR A 539 16.81 -3.68 2.76
N VAL A 540 16.58 -4.51 3.78
CA VAL A 540 15.84 -4.10 4.98
C VAL A 540 16.57 -3.02 5.76
N GLN A 541 17.89 -3.10 5.87
CA GLN A 541 18.72 -2.06 6.50
C GLN A 541 18.54 -0.68 5.85
N LEU A 542 18.34 -0.63 4.53
CA LEU A 542 18.15 0.63 3.80
C LEU A 542 16.68 1.10 3.82
N PHE A 543 15.72 0.20 3.53
CA PHE A 543 14.33 0.59 3.30
C PHE A 543 13.48 0.66 4.57
N TRP A 544 13.76 -0.12 5.62
CA TRP A 544 12.96 -0.07 6.85
C TRP A 544 13.05 1.29 7.56
N PRO A 545 14.21 1.94 7.72
CA PRO A 545 14.28 3.29 8.27
C PRO A 545 13.46 4.31 7.45
N LEU A 546 13.54 4.24 6.13
CA LEU A 546 12.78 5.12 5.23
C LEU A 546 11.26 4.89 5.38
N ARG A 547 10.82 3.64 5.40
CA ARG A 547 9.41 3.28 5.64
C ARG A 547 8.94 3.75 7.01
N ALA A 548 9.79 3.66 8.04
CA ALA A 548 9.47 4.10 9.39
C ALA A 548 9.29 5.62 9.44
N LEU A 549 10.21 6.37 8.82
CA LEU A 549 10.10 7.82 8.66
C LEU A 549 8.77 8.21 7.99
N GLN A 550 8.47 7.61 6.83
CA GLN A 550 7.22 7.87 6.11
C GLN A 550 6.00 7.54 6.96
N ARG A 551 6.01 6.42 7.70
CA ARG A 551 4.90 6.01 8.56
C ARG A 551 4.71 6.97 9.75
N CYS A 552 5.79 7.45 10.35
CA CYS A 552 5.74 8.44 11.43
C CYS A 552 5.04 9.72 10.99
N VAL A 553 5.38 10.27 9.82
CA VAL A 553 4.75 11.51 9.29
C VAL A 553 3.23 11.41 9.23
N TRP A 554 2.68 10.24 8.85
CA TRP A 554 1.23 10.03 8.83
C TRP A 554 0.67 9.90 10.25
N ILE A 555 1.27 9.08 11.10
CA ILE A 555 0.73 8.79 12.43
C ILE A 555 0.77 10.03 13.35
N THR A 556 1.79 10.89 13.23
CA THR A 556 1.91 12.11 14.04
C THR A 556 1.04 13.25 13.54
N SER A 557 0.38 13.12 12.39
CA SER A 557 -0.49 14.19 11.86
C SER A 557 -1.71 14.51 12.74
N THR A 558 -2.10 13.61 13.64
CA THR A 558 -3.15 13.82 14.66
C THR A 558 -2.61 14.31 16.00
N MET A 559 -1.30 14.55 16.10
CA MET A 559 -0.63 15.09 17.28
C MET A 559 -0.30 16.55 17.00
N ARG A 560 -1.21 17.45 17.39
CA ARG A 560 -1.04 18.91 17.26
C ARG A 560 -0.93 19.55 18.62
N GLY A 561 -0.23 20.68 18.68
CA GLY A 561 -0.27 21.56 19.84
C GLY A 561 -1.68 22.07 20.11
N GLU A 562 -2.08 22.20 21.37
CA GLU A 562 -3.40 22.73 21.75
C GLU A 562 -3.29 23.76 22.84
N VAL A 563 -3.91 24.92 22.63
CA VAL A 563 -4.06 25.95 23.65
C VAL A 563 -5.49 25.90 24.18
N ASP A 564 -5.64 25.56 25.46
CA ASP A 564 -6.91 25.56 26.17
C ASP A 564 -7.07 26.85 26.99
N TYR A 565 -8.15 27.58 26.67
CA TYR A 565 -8.54 28.82 27.32
C TYR A 565 -9.68 28.63 28.34
N SER A 566 -10.10 27.38 28.60
CA SER A 566 -11.30 27.04 29.37
C SER A 566 -11.26 27.48 30.85
N GLN A 567 -10.07 27.59 31.45
CA GLN A 567 -9.91 27.95 32.85
C GLN A 567 -9.84 29.48 33.04
N GLU A 568 -10.54 29.98 34.05
CA GLU A 568 -10.47 31.40 34.42
C GLU A 568 -9.10 31.72 35.03
N GLY A 569 -8.38 32.64 34.39
CA GLY A 569 -7.10 33.17 34.88
C GLY A 569 -5.83 32.42 34.45
N THR A 570 -5.97 31.20 33.92
CA THR A 570 -4.85 30.41 33.36
C THR A 570 -5.11 30.05 31.90
N VAL A 571 -4.04 29.72 31.18
CA VAL A 571 -4.10 29.15 29.83
C VAL A 571 -3.13 27.98 29.79
N THR A 572 -3.57 26.86 29.22
CA THR A 572 -2.78 25.63 29.15
C THR A 572 -2.42 25.33 27.71
N TRP A 573 -1.15 25.06 27.44
CA TRP A 573 -0.70 24.54 26.16
C TRP A 573 -0.17 23.12 26.29
N THR A 574 -0.61 22.24 25.41
CA THR A 574 -0.08 20.87 25.30
C THR A 574 0.66 20.76 23.97
N PRO A 575 1.97 20.47 23.95
CA PRO A 575 2.75 20.35 22.71
C PRO A 575 2.41 19.04 21.98
N ALA A 576 2.86 18.92 20.73
CA ALA A 576 2.52 17.80 19.86
C ALA A 576 3.08 16.46 20.35
N ASN A 577 4.40 16.37 20.55
CA ASN A 577 5.05 15.31 21.31
C ASN A 577 6.51 15.67 21.58
N LEU A 578 7.01 15.22 22.72
CA LEU A 578 8.38 15.43 23.12
C LEU A 578 9.12 14.09 23.13
N SER A 579 10.33 14.10 22.58
CA SER A 579 11.24 12.95 22.65
C SER A 579 11.69 12.70 24.08
N ASN A 580 12.00 11.43 24.38
CA ASN A 580 12.50 11.02 25.69
C ASN A 580 13.96 11.45 25.90
N ASN A 581 14.39 11.51 27.16
CA ASN A 581 15.76 11.76 27.61
C ASN A 581 16.39 13.04 27.02
N ALA A 582 15.60 14.10 26.89
CA ALA A 582 16.02 15.35 26.31
C ALA A 582 15.71 16.54 27.23
N TRP A 583 16.59 17.54 27.18
CA TRP A 583 16.32 18.86 27.76
C TRP A 583 15.49 19.66 26.76
N TRP A 584 14.43 20.29 27.28
CA TRP A 584 13.54 21.15 26.52
C TRP A 584 13.51 22.54 27.12
N TYR A 585 13.51 23.54 26.26
CA TYR A 585 13.40 24.95 26.59
C TYR A 585 12.12 25.47 25.96
N TRP A 586 11.35 26.26 26.70
CA TRP A 586 10.11 26.81 26.19
C TRP A 586 9.87 28.24 26.64
N ARG A 587 9.14 28.98 25.81
CA ARG A 587 8.78 30.38 26.02
C ARG A 587 7.40 30.67 25.44
N VAL A 588 6.77 31.72 25.94
CA VAL A 588 5.43 32.14 25.50
C VAL A 588 5.35 33.65 25.35
N ARG A 589 4.53 34.12 24.41
CA ARG A 589 4.16 35.53 24.27
C ARG A 589 2.67 35.67 23.95
N ALA A 590 2.11 36.84 24.24
CA ALA A 590 0.70 37.13 23.99
C ALA A 590 0.53 37.99 22.73
N THR A 591 -0.61 37.85 22.06
CA THR A 591 -1.06 38.69 20.96
C THR A 591 -2.52 39.10 21.18
N PRO A 592 -2.88 40.38 20.98
CA PRO A 592 -4.28 40.79 20.96
C PRO A 592 -4.93 40.54 19.59
N ASP A 593 -4.15 40.16 18.58
CA ASP A 593 -4.61 39.90 17.23
C ASP A 593 -5.06 38.44 17.11
N ASP A 594 -6.31 38.23 16.69
CA ASP A 594 -6.97 36.92 16.62
C ASP A 594 -6.31 35.99 15.58
N PRO A 595 -5.86 34.78 15.98
CA PRO A 595 -5.20 33.83 15.11
C PRO A 595 -6.00 33.43 13.87
N ASP A 596 -7.34 33.43 13.95
CA ASP A 596 -8.21 33.03 12.84
C ASP A 596 -8.41 34.16 11.81
N SER A 597 -8.09 35.41 12.17
CA SER A 597 -8.33 36.58 11.32
C SER A 597 -7.05 37.28 10.82
N VAL A 598 -5.94 37.18 11.56
CA VAL A 598 -4.68 37.85 11.22
C VAL A 598 -3.57 36.80 10.96
N PRO A 599 -2.89 36.82 9.80
CA PRO A 599 -1.76 35.95 9.52
C PRO A 599 -0.59 36.18 10.49
N ILE A 600 0.16 35.12 10.82
CA ILE A 600 1.30 35.16 11.77
C ILE A 600 2.28 36.32 11.50
N GLU A 601 2.58 36.58 10.22
CA GLU A 601 3.52 37.63 9.81
C GLU A 601 3.04 39.06 10.14
N GLU A 602 1.73 39.24 10.30
CA GLU A 602 1.08 40.54 10.56
C GLU A 602 0.66 40.72 12.03
N ARG A 603 0.76 39.67 12.85
CA ARG A 603 0.37 39.70 14.26
C ARG A 603 1.36 40.50 15.11
N ARG A 604 0.83 41.28 16.05
CA ARG A 604 1.61 42.04 17.02
C ARG A 604 1.74 41.26 18.31
N TYR A 605 2.97 41.03 18.74
CA TYR A 605 3.25 40.21 19.90
C TYR A 605 3.81 41.02 21.06
N SER A 606 3.49 40.60 22.28
CA SER A 606 4.20 41.04 23.49
C SER A 606 5.63 40.49 23.54
N PRO A 607 6.49 41.03 24.43
CA PRO A 607 7.78 40.42 24.69
C PRO A 607 7.62 38.97 25.14
N TRP A 608 8.61 38.14 24.78
CA TRP A 608 8.68 36.76 25.27
C TRP A 608 8.73 36.73 26.81
N SER A 609 8.10 35.71 27.40
CA SER A 609 8.29 35.33 28.79
C SER A 609 9.76 34.99 29.06
N SER A 610 10.13 34.89 30.34
CA SER A 610 11.36 34.20 30.72
C SER A 610 11.33 32.77 30.18
N THR A 611 12.42 32.33 29.57
CA THR A 611 12.58 30.94 29.10
C THR A 611 12.64 30.00 30.29
N ALA A 612 11.77 28.99 30.31
CA ALA A 612 11.81 27.91 31.28
C ALA A 612 12.38 26.65 30.63
N TYR A 613 12.87 25.71 31.45
CA TYR A 613 13.43 24.45 30.95
C TYR A 613 13.10 23.25 31.83
N PHE A 614 12.96 22.09 31.22
CA PHE A 614 12.67 20.83 31.90
C PHE A 614 13.32 19.64 31.17
N PHE A 615 13.34 18.48 31.82
CA PHE A 615 13.87 17.24 31.25
C PHE A 615 12.76 16.20 31.08
N THR A 616 12.64 15.62 29.90
CA THR A 616 11.75 14.49 29.65
C THR A 616 12.42 13.18 30.07
N ASN A 617 11.75 12.41 30.92
CA ASN A 617 12.24 11.12 31.38
C ASN A 617 11.09 10.12 31.54
N PHE A 618 10.89 9.30 30.52
CA PHE A 618 9.81 8.32 30.47
C PHE A 618 10.22 6.94 31.00
N ASP A 619 11.54 6.68 31.07
CA ASP A 619 12.11 5.37 31.38
C ASP A 619 12.77 5.32 32.78
N GLU A 620 12.51 6.32 33.61
CA GLU A 620 13.09 6.48 34.96
C GLU A 620 14.63 6.46 34.99
N ALA A 621 15.29 6.76 33.86
CA ALA A 621 16.74 6.85 33.75
C ALA A 621 17.28 8.00 34.61
N GLN A 622 18.53 7.91 35.10
CA GLN A 622 19.11 9.05 35.83
C GLN A 622 19.32 10.24 34.88
N PRO A 623 18.67 11.40 35.14
CA PRO A 623 18.79 12.55 34.28
C PRO A 623 20.19 13.18 34.41
N PRO A 624 20.70 13.86 33.37
CA PRO A 624 21.90 14.67 33.49
C PRO A 624 21.73 15.72 34.60
N PRO A 625 22.77 16.03 35.39
CA PRO A 625 22.64 16.90 36.57
C PRO A 625 22.35 18.37 36.24
N TYR A 626 22.66 18.83 35.02
CA TYR A 626 22.44 20.20 34.58
C TYR A 626 22.04 20.24 33.09
N PRO A 627 21.24 21.23 32.67
CA PRO A 627 21.02 21.50 31.26
C PRO A 627 22.32 21.93 30.57
N PRO A 628 22.49 21.66 29.27
CA PRO A 628 23.72 21.98 28.55
C PRO A 628 23.99 23.48 28.37
N ALA A 629 23.01 24.37 28.62
CA ALA A 629 23.14 25.81 28.43
C ALA A 629 22.68 26.63 29.65
N THR A 630 23.36 27.75 29.92
CA THR A 630 22.98 28.73 30.95
C THR A 630 22.02 29.77 30.36
N LEU A 631 20.82 29.88 30.93
CA LEU A 631 19.82 30.86 30.51
C LEU A 631 20.10 32.24 31.11
N SER A 632 19.87 33.30 30.33
CA SER A 632 19.85 34.68 30.83
C SER A 632 18.55 34.92 31.59
N ARG A 633 18.64 35.27 32.88
CA ARG A 633 17.47 35.52 33.77
C ARG A 633 17.09 36.99 33.88
N ALA A 634 17.49 37.82 32.92
CA ALA A 634 17.06 39.22 32.93
C ALA A 634 15.54 39.29 32.67
N PRO A 635 14.76 40.04 33.47
CA PRO A 635 13.35 40.25 33.18
C PRO A 635 13.21 40.91 31.79
N PRO A 636 12.20 40.54 31.00
CA PRO A 636 12.01 41.08 29.67
C PRO A 636 11.77 42.60 29.74
N ASP A 637 12.43 43.36 28.86
CA ASP A 637 12.19 44.80 28.76
C ASP A 637 10.80 45.05 28.14
N ILE A 638 9.91 45.60 28.95
CA ILE A 638 8.51 45.87 28.59
C ILE A 638 8.28 47.34 28.20
N SER A 639 9.32 48.18 28.22
CA SER A 639 9.19 49.64 28.04
C SER A 639 8.63 50.01 26.66
N ASP A 640 9.15 49.37 25.61
CA ASP A 640 8.70 49.58 24.22
C ASP A 640 7.31 48.97 23.96
N ALA A 641 7.00 47.83 24.60
CA ALA A 641 5.71 47.17 24.48
C ALA A 641 4.58 48.00 25.12
N LEU A 642 4.84 48.57 26.29
CA LEU A 642 3.93 49.50 26.98
C LEU A 642 3.68 50.77 26.14
N ALA A 643 4.72 51.31 25.50
CA ALA A 643 4.60 52.50 24.64
C ALA A 643 3.74 52.25 23.40
N GLN A 644 3.70 51.01 22.90
CA GLN A 644 2.90 50.59 21.74
C GLN A 644 1.50 50.07 22.11
N GLY A 645 1.16 50.04 23.40
CA GLY A 645 -0.11 49.50 23.89
C GLY A 645 -0.27 47.99 23.67
N LEU A 646 0.85 47.25 23.77
CA LEU A 646 0.87 45.79 23.68
C LEU A 646 0.65 45.15 25.07
N PRO A 647 0.20 43.88 25.12
CA PRO A 647 0.01 43.15 26.37
C PRO A 647 1.33 42.93 27.13
N SER A 648 1.26 42.62 28.42
CA SER A 648 2.43 42.20 29.19
C SER A 648 2.98 40.84 28.72
N ALA A 649 4.22 40.53 29.10
CA ALA A 649 4.73 39.16 28.96
C ALA A 649 3.91 38.21 29.86
N PRO A 650 3.53 37.01 29.39
CA PRO A 650 2.87 36.01 30.23
C PRO A 650 3.83 35.42 31.27
N GLU A 651 3.28 34.95 32.40
CA GLU A 651 4.05 34.32 33.48
C GLU A 651 3.87 32.80 33.45
N ILE A 652 4.97 32.05 33.49
CA ILE A 652 4.98 30.58 33.49
C ILE A 652 4.65 30.03 34.88
N ARG A 653 3.81 28.98 34.97
CA ARG A 653 3.40 28.34 36.22
C ARG A 653 3.68 26.85 36.36
N SER A 654 3.93 26.14 35.25
CA SER A 654 4.23 24.69 35.27
C SER A 654 5.39 24.38 34.33
N ALA A 655 5.97 23.17 34.44
CA ALA A 655 7.20 22.82 33.73
C ALA A 655 8.33 23.84 34.00
N ASP A 656 8.43 24.22 35.28
CA ASP A 656 9.40 25.20 35.80
C ASP A 656 10.83 24.65 35.75
N ASP A 657 11.81 25.54 35.95
CA ASP A 657 13.25 25.26 35.88
C ASP A 657 13.65 23.95 36.57
N GLY A 658 14.09 22.98 35.75
CA GLY A 658 14.62 21.70 36.23
C GLY A 658 13.56 20.64 36.54
N ALA A 659 12.29 20.85 36.16
CA ALA A 659 11.25 19.84 36.29
C ALA A 659 11.58 18.56 35.50
N HIS A 660 11.13 17.41 36.01
CA HIS A 660 11.22 16.12 35.33
C HIS A 660 9.83 15.66 34.91
N LEU A 661 9.60 15.55 33.60
CA LEU A 661 8.29 15.20 33.05
C LEU A 661 8.32 13.78 32.50
N ASN A 662 7.32 12.99 32.87
CA ASN A 662 7.20 11.58 32.50
C ASN A 662 6.20 11.33 31.35
N THR A 663 5.68 12.38 30.73
CA THR A 663 4.72 12.31 29.62
C THR A 663 5.27 12.98 28.36
N PRO A 664 5.05 12.42 27.17
CA PRO A 664 5.42 13.06 25.89
C PRO A 664 4.58 14.30 25.58
N ASN A 665 3.45 14.50 26.27
CA ASN A 665 2.53 15.60 26.07
C ASN A 665 2.24 16.31 27.40
N PRO A 666 3.19 17.08 27.97
CA PRO A 666 2.98 17.77 29.23
C PRO A 666 2.07 18.99 29.08
N GLU A 667 1.27 19.27 30.11
CA GLU A 667 0.48 20.50 30.20
C GLU A 667 1.35 21.67 30.67
N MET A 668 1.54 22.65 29.79
CA MET A 668 2.29 23.89 30.05
C MET A 668 1.31 25.01 30.40
N ILE A 669 1.33 25.45 31.66
CA ILE A 669 0.34 26.34 32.24
C ILE A 669 0.96 27.72 32.43
N ILE A 670 0.25 28.76 32.02
CA ILE A 670 0.64 30.16 32.18
C ILE A 670 -0.46 30.96 32.88
N SER A 671 -0.07 32.04 33.56
CA SER A 671 -1.00 33.11 33.95
C SER A 671 -1.40 33.92 32.71
N ARG A 672 -2.66 34.34 32.61
CA ARG A 672 -3.07 35.29 31.57
C ARG A 672 -2.27 36.59 31.67
N ALA A 673 -1.80 37.10 30.53
CA ALA A 673 -1.12 38.40 30.46
C ALA A 673 -2.10 39.55 30.70
N MET A 674 -1.61 40.68 31.20
CA MET A 674 -2.41 41.88 31.38
C MET A 674 -2.40 42.72 30.09
N ASP A 675 -3.58 43.05 29.57
CA ASP A 675 -3.73 43.98 28.45
C ASP A 675 -4.20 45.36 28.94
N PRO A 676 -3.49 46.45 28.62
CA PRO A 676 -3.92 47.80 28.99
C PRO A 676 -5.28 48.23 28.42
N GLN A 677 -5.78 47.52 27.39
CA GLN A 677 -6.99 47.83 26.65
C GLN A 677 -8.11 46.80 26.87
N ASP A 678 -7.90 45.84 27.79
CA ASP A 678 -8.86 44.79 28.16
C ASP A 678 -9.35 43.96 26.95
N ARG A 679 -8.46 43.73 25.97
CA ARG A 679 -8.76 42.89 24.79
C ARG A 679 -8.60 41.41 25.12
N GLU A 680 -9.28 40.58 24.34
CA GLU A 680 -9.04 39.14 24.34
C GLU A 680 -7.62 38.84 23.84
N LEU A 681 -6.91 37.97 24.56
CA LEU A 681 -5.51 37.65 24.29
C LEU A 681 -5.38 36.20 23.86
N PHE A 682 -4.59 36.00 22.81
CA PHE A 682 -4.14 34.71 22.34
C PHE A 682 -2.66 34.55 22.63
N TYR A 683 -2.19 33.31 22.69
CA TYR A 683 -0.81 33.02 23.09
C TYR A 683 -0.10 32.21 22.04
N GLN A 684 1.15 32.59 21.77
CA GLN A 684 2.07 31.83 20.96
C GLN A 684 3.13 31.21 21.85
N TYR A 685 3.27 29.90 21.74
CA TYR A 685 4.24 29.10 22.46
C TYR A 685 5.31 28.61 21.50
N GLU A 686 6.54 28.50 22.01
CA GLU A 686 7.64 27.83 21.33
C GLU A 686 8.32 26.89 22.32
N ILE A 687 8.69 25.70 21.85
CA ILE A 687 9.48 24.71 22.58
C ILE A 687 10.54 24.11 21.67
N ASP A 688 11.76 23.95 22.17
CA ASP A 688 12.89 23.41 21.41
C ASP A 688 13.90 22.73 22.34
N GLN A 689 14.81 21.93 21.78
CA GLN A 689 15.94 21.33 22.50
C GLN A 689 17.13 22.27 22.64
N VAL A 690 17.10 23.42 21.95
CA VAL A 690 18.11 24.48 22.06
C VAL A 690 17.49 25.78 22.57
N PRO A 691 18.18 26.53 23.46
CA PRO A 691 17.63 27.75 24.06
C PRO A 691 17.56 28.93 23.06
N SER A 692 18.13 28.78 21.86
CA SER A 692 18.07 29.73 20.76
C SER A 692 16.77 29.65 19.96
N PHE A 693 15.99 28.58 20.09
CA PHE A 693 14.74 28.34 19.32
C PHE A 693 14.95 28.35 17.80
N ASP A 694 16.06 27.76 17.34
CA ASP A 694 16.42 27.59 15.93
C ASP A 694 16.86 26.14 15.61
N GLY A 695 16.53 25.20 16.50
CA GLY A 695 16.86 23.80 16.40
C GLY A 695 15.93 23.02 15.48
N ALA A 696 16.33 21.78 15.19
CA ALA A 696 15.55 20.87 14.35
C ALA A 696 14.26 20.33 15.03
N PHE A 697 14.09 20.58 16.34
CA PHE A 697 12.96 20.12 17.15
C PHE A 697 12.06 21.26 17.61
N LEU A 698 12.24 22.47 17.05
CA LEU A 698 11.36 23.60 17.32
C LEU A 698 9.91 23.21 17.01
N GLN A 699 9.04 23.37 17.99
CA GLN A 699 7.59 23.31 17.82
C GLN A 699 6.99 24.63 18.28
N SER A 700 6.07 25.15 17.48
CA SER A 700 5.23 26.29 17.82
C SER A 700 3.78 25.87 18.03
N SER A 701 3.05 26.61 18.85
CA SER A 701 1.59 26.46 18.94
C SER A 701 0.86 26.77 17.62
N ASP A 702 1.53 27.50 16.72
CA ASP A 702 1.01 27.83 15.39
C ASP A 702 1.31 26.76 14.32
N ASP A 703 2.13 25.75 14.63
CA ASP A 703 2.56 24.75 13.65
C ASP A 703 1.39 23.87 13.19
N GLN A 704 1.28 23.68 11.88
CA GLN A 704 0.41 22.67 11.30
C GLN A 704 1.19 21.40 11.00
N PRO A 705 0.64 20.20 11.24
CA PRO A 705 1.26 18.98 10.77
C PRO A 705 1.40 18.99 9.27
N ILE A 706 2.54 18.50 8.81
CA ILE A 706 2.94 18.38 7.40
C ILE A 706 1.80 17.85 6.51
N LEU A 707 0.98 16.92 7.02
CA LEU A 707 -0.10 16.35 6.24
C LEU A 707 -1.26 17.33 5.94
N PHE A 708 -1.54 18.27 6.85
CA PHE A 708 -2.54 19.31 6.60
C PHE A 708 -2.06 20.32 5.56
N GLU A 709 -0.75 20.58 5.49
CA GLU A 709 -0.16 21.32 4.38
C GLU A 709 -0.25 20.55 3.06
N ALA A 710 -0.18 19.23 3.12
CA ALA A 710 -0.23 18.35 1.96
C ALA A 710 -1.63 18.20 1.33
N LEU A 711 -2.69 18.34 2.13
CA LEU A 711 -4.09 18.25 1.68
C LEU A 711 -4.63 19.64 1.31
N LYS A 712 -4.58 19.97 0.02
CA LYS A 712 -5.00 21.28 -0.52
C LYS A 712 -6.37 21.13 -1.19
N PRO A 713 -7.50 21.58 -0.57
CA PRO A 713 -8.85 21.34 -1.10
C PRO A 713 -9.06 21.89 -2.51
N TRP A 714 -8.44 23.02 -2.84
CA TRP A 714 -8.51 23.59 -4.17
C TRP A 714 -7.79 22.71 -5.22
N VAL A 715 -6.64 22.11 -4.88
CA VAL A 715 -5.91 21.18 -5.76
C VAL A 715 -6.74 19.91 -5.97
N ILE A 716 -7.33 19.37 -4.90
CA ILE A 716 -8.26 18.23 -4.97
C ILE A 716 -9.43 18.57 -5.91
N GLY A 717 -10.03 19.76 -5.77
CA GLY A 717 -11.10 20.24 -6.64
C GLY A 717 -10.68 20.34 -8.11
N THR A 718 -9.46 20.83 -8.38
CA THR A 718 -8.93 20.87 -9.76
C THR A 718 -8.71 19.47 -10.32
N GLY A 719 -8.13 18.54 -9.56
CA GLY A 719 -7.96 17.14 -9.97
C GLY A 719 -9.30 16.47 -10.28
N PHE A 720 -10.31 16.71 -9.44
CA PHE A 720 -11.67 16.21 -9.66
C PHE A 720 -12.29 16.74 -10.96
N ALA A 721 -12.21 18.05 -11.19
CA ALA A 721 -12.71 18.67 -12.40
C ALA A 721 -11.99 18.14 -13.65
N VAL A 722 -10.66 18.03 -13.61
CA VAL A 722 -9.85 17.46 -14.70
C VAL A 722 -10.25 16.02 -14.99
N GLY A 723 -10.43 15.19 -13.96
CA GLY A 723 -10.87 13.79 -14.12
C GLY A 723 -12.23 13.67 -14.80
N LEU A 724 -13.22 14.49 -14.39
CA LEU A 724 -14.54 14.52 -15.01
C LEU A 724 -14.49 15.03 -16.46
N VAL A 725 -13.77 16.12 -16.71
CA VAL A 725 -13.62 16.68 -18.06
C VAL A 725 -12.94 15.67 -18.98
N PHE A 726 -11.89 15.00 -18.51
CA PHE A 726 -11.21 13.96 -19.27
C PHE A 726 -12.14 12.80 -19.61
N PHE A 727 -12.97 12.34 -18.67
CA PHE A 727 -14.00 11.33 -18.94
C PHE A 727 -15.04 11.78 -19.95
N VAL A 728 -15.52 13.02 -19.85
CA VAL A 728 -16.50 13.58 -20.79
C VAL A 728 -15.90 13.67 -22.19
N ILE A 729 -14.66 14.15 -22.33
CA ILE A 729 -13.93 14.19 -23.60
C ILE A 729 -13.84 12.80 -24.20
N LEU A 730 -13.34 11.82 -23.45
CA LEU A 730 -13.22 10.44 -23.94
C LEU A 730 -14.58 9.85 -24.33
N SER A 731 -15.64 10.14 -23.57
CA SER A 731 -17.00 9.70 -23.88
C SER A 731 -17.55 10.33 -25.16
N ILE A 732 -17.29 11.63 -25.41
CA ILE A 732 -17.71 12.35 -26.63
C ILE A 732 -17.01 11.77 -27.86
N PHE A 733 -15.70 11.50 -27.76
CA PHE A 733 -14.91 10.94 -28.85
C PHE A 733 -15.03 9.41 -29.00
N GLY A 734 -15.79 8.74 -28.11
CA GLY A 734 -15.94 7.28 -28.12
C GLY A 734 -14.63 6.54 -27.82
N LEU A 735 -13.70 7.17 -27.11
CA LEU A 735 -12.41 6.60 -26.76
C LEU A 735 -12.54 5.64 -25.55
N PRO A 736 -11.64 4.64 -25.43
CA PRO A 736 -11.71 3.65 -24.36
C PRO A 736 -11.48 4.24 -22.96
N ILE A 737 -12.32 3.86 -21.99
CA ILE A 737 -12.22 4.34 -20.58
C ILE A 737 -10.91 3.90 -19.93
N LEU A 738 -10.32 2.79 -20.38
CA LEU A 738 -9.03 2.28 -19.89
C LEU A 738 -7.91 3.34 -19.94
N LEU A 739 -8.00 4.34 -20.82
CA LEU A 739 -7.08 5.48 -20.85
C LEU A 739 -7.04 6.26 -19.54
N ILE A 740 -8.19 6.43 -18.86
CA ILE A 740 -8.28 7.17 -17.60
C ILE A 740 -7.63 6.38 -16.47
N PHE A 741 -7.88 5.08 -16.43
CA PHE A 741 -7.29 4.18 -15.44
C PHE A 741 -5.76 4.17 -15.54
N GLY A 742 -5.23 4.06 -16.77
CA GLY A 742 -3.80 4.17 -17.00
C GLY A 742 -3.23 5.52 -16.57
N TYR A 743 -3.91 6.61 -16.94
CA TYR A 743 -3.49 7.97 -16.58
C TYR A 743 -3.34 8.13 -15.07
N VAL A 744 -4.32 7.70 -14.28
CA VAL A 744 -4.23 7.81 -12.81
C VAL A 744 -3.13 6.93 -12.22
N GLN A 745 -2.95 5.72 -12.74
CA GLN A 745 -1.88 4.84 -12.29
C GLN A 745 -0.50 5.50 -12.42
N SER A 746 -0.29 6.33 -13.44
CA SER A 746 0.98 7.02 -13.67
C SER A 746 1.25 8.22 -12.76
N LEU A 747 0.21 8.83 -12.17
CA LEU A 747 0.36 10.00 -11.29
C LEU A 747 0.73 9.61 -9.86
N THR A 748 0.37 8.40 -9.45
CA THR A 748 0.55 7.92 -8.07
C THR A 748 1.77 7.03 -7.90
N ASN A 749 2.47 6.72 -9.00
CA ASN A 749 3.63 5.83 -9.00
C ASN A 749 4.83 6.49 -9.68
N ILE A 750 6.03 6.12 -9.25
CA ILE A 750 7.27 6.51 -9.93
C ILE A 750 7.24 5.94 -11.36
N PRO A 751 7.43 6.76 -12.41
CA PRO A 751 7.21 6.35 -13.81
C PRO A 751 8.32 5.46 -14.41
N HIS A 752 9.05 4.72 -13.59
CA HIS A 752 10.27 3.99 -13.97
C HIS A 752 10.06 2.80 -14.92
N THR A 753 8.88 2.16 -14.91
CA THR A 753 8.55 1.00 -15.75
C THR A 753 7.77 1.36 -17.02
N MET A 754 7.31 2.61 -17.16
CA MET A 754 6.31 2.94 -18.16
C MET A 754 6.86 2.86 -19.59
N ILE A 755 8.06 3.39 -19.82
CA ILE A 755 8.70 3.38 -21.15
C ILE A 755 8.88 1.94 -21.66
N THR A 756 9.37 1.03 -20.81
CA THR A 756 9.56 -0.37 -21.18
C THR A 756 8.23 -1.10 -21.41
N GLN A 757 7.19 -0.78 -20.63
CA GLN A 757 5.85 -1.33 -20.83
C GLN A 757 5.22 -0.90 -22.17
N ILE A 758 5.38 0.36 -22.57
CA ILE A 758 4.86 0.86 -23.85
C ILE A 758 5.55 0.20 -25.03
N ILE A 759 6.87 -0.01 -24.96
CA ILE A 759 7.61 -0.73 -25.99
C ILE A 759 6.97 -2.12 -26.20
N GLY A 760 6.68 -2.84 -25.11
CA GLY A 760 5.95 -4.10 -25.18
C GLY A 760 4.59 -3.98 -25.87
N ALA A 761 3.76 -3.04 -25.43
CA ALA A 761 2.41 -2.85 -25.97
C ALA A 761 2.39 -2.46 -27.46
N LEU A 762 3.33 -1.62 -27.91
CA LEU A 762 3.47 -1.23 -29.31
C LEU A 762 3.91 -2.41 -30.18
N ILE A 763 4.90 -3.18 -29.74
CA ILE A 763 5.36 -4.37 -30.46
C ILE A 763 4.24 -5.41 -30.57
N ALA A 764 3.51 -5.66 -29.47
CA ALA A 764 2.36 -6.56 -29.49
C ALA A 764 1.31 -6.13 -30.51
N ARG A 765 0.89 -4.86 -30.47
CA ARG A 765 -0.21 -4.35 -31.31
C ARG A 765 0.14 -4.27 -32.79
N TYR A 766 1.32 -3.75 -33.13
CA TYR A 766 1.65 -3.44 -34.53
C TYR A 766 2.35 -4.59 -35.25
N TYR A 767 3.14 -5.39 -34.55
CA TYR A 767 3.92 -6.47 -35.15
C TYR A 767 3.31 -7.85 -34.91
N PHE A 768 3.01 -8.20 -33.65
CA PHE A 768 2.60 -9.56 -33.34
C PHE A 768 1.14 -9.86 -33.65
N TRP A 769 0.22 -8.92 -33.43
CA TRP A 769 -1.19 -9.10 -33.75
C TRP A 769 -1.41 -9.26 -35.26
N SER A 770 -0.68 -8.51 -36.09
CA SER A 770 -0.76 -8.62 -37.54
C SER A 770 -0.16 -9.94 -38.06
N ARG A 771 0.88 -10.46 -37.40
CA ARG A 771 1.58 -11.69 -37.80
C ARG A 771 0.90 -12.98 -37.36
N PHE A 772 0.41 -13.04 -36.13
CA PHE A 772 -0.08 -14.28 -35.50
C PHE A 772 -1.60 -14.28 -35.25
N GLY A 773 -2.26 -13.13 -35.41
CA GLY A 773 -3.64 -12.93 -35.00
C GLY A 773 -3.76 -12.58 -33.51
N LYS A 774 -4.72 -11.72 -33.18
CA LYS A 774 -4.88 -11.13 -31.84
C LYS A 774 -5.13 -12.18 -30.74
N LYS A 775 -6.09 -13.10 -30.97
CA LYS A 775 -6.45 -14.16 -30.01
C LYS A 775 -5.27 -15.10 -29.75
N GLN A 776 -4.62 -15.56 -30.82
CA GLN A 776 -3.49 -16.49 -30.73
C GLN A 776 -2.26 -15.85 -30.10
N TRP A 777 -1.94 -14.59 -30.45
CA TRP A 777 -0.82 -13.88 -29.83
C TRP A 777 -1.01 -13.70 -28.33
N ARG A 778 -2.22 -13.38 -27.86
CA ARG A 778 -2.49 -13.26 -26.42
C ARG A 778 -2.16 -14.55 -25.69
N LEU A 779 -2.53 -15.70 -26.25
CA LEU A 779 -2.17 -17.01 -25.71
C LEU A 779 -0.64 -17.24 -25.73
N TYR A 780 0.04 -16.85 -26.81
CA TYR A 780 1.50 -16.96 -26.93
C TYR A 780 2.22 -16.08 -25.91
N ALA A 781 1.81 -14.83 -25.77
CA ALA A 781 2.38 -13.86 -24.86
C ALA A 781 2.27 -14.32 -23.40
N THR A 782 1.14 -14.92 -23.00
CA THR A 782 0.97 -15.43 -21.63
C THR A 782 1.99 -16.52 -21.33
N VAL A 783 2.10 -17.51 -22.21
CA VAL A 783 3.04 -18.63 -22.02
C VAL A 783 4.50 -18.17 -22.11
N LEU A 784 4.79 -17.20 -22.98
CA LEU A 784 6.11 -16.61 -23.12
C LEU A 784 6.54 -15.83 -21.86
N ALA A 785 5.64 -15.02 -21.28
CA ALA A 785 5.90 -14.27 -20.05
C ALA A 785 6.12 -15.20 -18.85
N VAL A 786 5.36 -16.30 -18.78
CA VAL A 786 5.55 -17.37 -17.80
C VAL A 786 6.94 -17.99 -17.93
N GLY A 787 7.36 -18.35 -19.15
CA GLY A 787 8.71 -18.83 -19.43
C GLY A 787 9.78 -17.85 -18.96
N PHE A 788 9.67 -16.58 -19.34
CA PHE A 788 10.60 -15.52 -18.92
C PHE A 788 10.75 -15.43 -17.39
N SER A 789 9.61 -15.46 -16.68
CA SER A 789 9.59 -15.38 -15.22
C SER A 789 10.28 -16.59 -14.58
N VAL A 790 10.06 -17.79 -15.11
CA VAL A 790 10.76 -19.02 -14.68
C VAL A 790 12.26 -18.92 -14.91
N GLY A 791 12.68 -18.48 -16.11
CA GLY A 791 14.10 -18.35 -16.44
C GLY A 791 14.83 -17.37 -15.52
N MET A 792 14.23 -16.21 -15.26
CA MET A 792 14.74 -15.20 -14.32
C MET A 792 14.90 -15.77 -12.91
N ALA A 793 13.90 -16.47 -12.41
CA ALA A 793 13.93 -16.98 -11.05
C ALA A 793 14.86 -18.19 -10.88
N LEU A 794 14.99 -19.07 -11.88
CA LEU A 794 15.98 -20.15 -11.82
C LEU A 794 17.39 -19.57 -11.63
N VAL A 795 17.73 -18.53 -12.40
CA VAL A 795 19.02 -17.85 -12.24
C VAL A 795 19.12 -17.13 -10.90
N GLY A 796 18.07 -16.44 -10.47
CA GLY A 796 18.02 -15.79 -9.16
C GLY A 796 18.24 -16.78 -8.02
N MET A 797 17.48 -17.88 -7.97
CA MET A 797 17.60 -18.92 -6.95
C MET A 797 18.99 -19.56 -6.94
N ALA A 798 19.56 -19.87 -8.10
CA ALA A 798 20.89 -20.43 -8.19
C ALA A 798 21.96 -19.46 -7.67
N SER A 799 21.89 -18.19 -8.07
CA SER A 799 22.84 -17.15 -7.67
C SER A 799 22.79 -16.88 -6.18
N VAL A 800 21.59 -16.85 -5.61
CA VAL A 800 21.36 -16.65 -4.17
C VAL A 800 21.84 -17.86 -3.39
N SER A 801 21.56 -19.08 -3.87
CA SER A 801 22.05 -20.30 -3.22
C SER A 801 23.58 -20.29 -3.14
N ILE A 802 24.27 -19.86 -4.21
CA ILE A 802 25.72 -19.69 -4.22
C ILE A 802 26.15 -18.63 -3.20
N ALA A 803 25.51 -17.46 -3.20
CA ALA A 803 25.81 -16.37 -2.27
C ALA A 803 25.61 -16.78 -0.79
N MET A 804 24.52 -17.51 -0.49
CA MET A 804 24.22 -18.04 0.84
C MET A 804 25.25 -19.06 1.30
N ILE A 805 25.62 -20.02 0.43
CA ILE A 805 26.64 -21.02 0.74
C ILE A 805 27.96 -20.32 1.07
N GLN A 806 28.39 -19.36 0.24
CA GLN A 806 29.63 -18.64 0.47
C GLN A 806 29.60 -17.85 1.79
N LYS A 807 28.53 -17.10 2.07
CA LYS A 807 28.39 -16.34 3.32
C LYS A 807 28.36 -17.25 4.55
N SER A 808 27.71 -18.41 4.44
CA SER A 808 27.67 -19.40 5.53
C SER A 808 29.05 -20.00 5.81
N VAL A 809 29.88 -20.15 4.76
CA VAL A 809 31.27 -20.62 4.89
C VAL A 809 32.19 -19.51 5.42
N SER A 810 31.97 -18.23 5.07
CA SER A 810 32.81 -17.12 5.56
C SER A 810 32.57 -16.76 7.02
N VAL A 811 31.35 -16.99 7.54
CA VAL A 811 31.05 -16.82 8.98
C VAL A 811 31.79 -17.83 9.86
N LEU A 812 32.22 -18.98 9.33
CA LEU A 812 33.06 -19.94 10.07
C LEU A 812 34.52 -19.49 10.23
N LEU A 813 34.94 -18.39 9.59
CA LEU A 813 36.32 -17.89 9.62
C LEU A 813 36.52 -16.65 10.50
N PHE A 814 35.51 -16.19 11.24
CA PHE A 814 35.62 -15.07 12.19
C PHE A 814 34.96 -15.38 13.53
#